data_AF-A0A0G1VHM8-F1
#
_entry.id   AF-A0A0G1VHM8-F1
#
_cell.length_a   1.000
_cell.length_b   1.000
_cell.length_c   1.000
_cell.angle_alpha   90.00
_cell.angle_beta   90.00
_cell.angle_gamma   90.00
#
_symmetry.space_group_name_H-M   'P 1'
#
loop_
_entity.id
_entity.type
_entity.pdbx_description
1 polymer ?
#
loop_
_entity_poly.entity_id
_entity_poly.type
_entity_poly.pdbx_seq_one_letter_code
_entity_poly.pdbx_strand_id
1 'polypeptide(L)'
;MGTYYLTSIPKEEQERKEADLRRFGSEEEAVLAHSLGKLGLREKVLVYLNGKPVATSVGRVIFNQALPEFLRFFNDQAGGKQVKSFVAQAIERETEETVAKLIDDIKRLGFKYATTAGISLAVTDGVVPATKSKVLSETEKKAAEVEQNFRRGLITDAERREMTRLAWADATSQLDDLSWNELSDENPIKVMINSGAARATRDQVKQMTGMRGHIVDPTGKFIELPILSNYTEGLSSFEYFVGGRGARKGLVDTALRTADAGYLTRRLVDVAQDVLIREKDCKTEEFITIGREDETLIVSFGRRLLGRTAAENVKVGSKTVVKKNEVVSQEAADLIEKSNLQEVQVRSPLVCESHGGICAACYGVDLGRNLPVELGSPVGLIAAQSIGEPGTQLTLRTKHAGGIAVSTDVTQGLPRVEEIFEARTPKFEGILARQDGKVSVVEEGEKRRLFLVGKEGTDEFDVPFGREILVKDGEKVKMGTQLLAGSLDPKKMVEVVGLAATQKYLVNEALKVYSSQGISLDDIHLEVVVRQMFNKLKVMEAGDTSLIPGQVITETQLKEANDALGKGQKKTKVEHTLLGITKSSLKTESWMAAASFMETTRVLTEAAISGKVDKLLGLKENVIIGRLIPTGERAKVYPKKKEEKE
;
A
#
# COMPACT_ATOMS: atom_id res chain seq x y z
N MET A 1 -23.51 -0.84 10.89
CA MET A 1 -24.90 -0.31 10.82
C MET A 1 -25.58 -0.37 12.17
N GLY A 2 -25.83 -1.54 12.76
CA GLY A 2 -26.57 -1.61 14.03
C GLY A 2 -25.92 -0.87 15.20
N THR A 3 -24.59 -0.95 15.35
CA THR A 3 -23.85 -0.16 16.36
C THR A 3 -23.97 1.35 16.12
N TYR A 4 -23.94 1.77 14.86
CA TYR A 4 -24.08 3.17 14.45
C TYR A 4 -25.49 3.67 14.77
N TYR A 5 -26.53 2.92 14.39
CA TYR A 5 -27.92 3.23 14.72
C TYR A 5 -28.15 3.28 16.23
N LEU A 6 -27.61 2.31 16.98
CA LEU A 6 -27.73 2.26 18.43
C LEU A 6 -27.13 3.50 19.11
N THR A 7 -26.04 4.04 18.58
CA THR A 7 -25.27 5.13 19.20
C THR A 7 -25.54 6.50 18.58
N SER A 8 -26.29 6.57 17.47
CA SER A 8 -26.71 7.82 16.85
C SER A 8 -27.84 8.47 17.64
N ILE A 9 -27.81 9.81 17.66
CA ILE A 9 -28.83 10.64 18.28
C ILE A 9 -29.37 11.54 17.15
N PRO A 10 -30.69 11.51 16.86
CA PRO A 10 -31.31 12.38 15.87
C PRO A 10 -31.03 13.85 16.13
N LYS A 11 -30.96 14.67 15.07
CA LYS A 11 -30.68 16.12 15.19
C LYS A 11 -31.63 16.84 16.14
N GLU A 12 -32.93 16.51 16.08
CA GLU A 12 -33.97 17.08 16.94
C GLU A 12 -33.67 16.88 18.44
N GLU A 13 -33.12 15.71 18.79
CA GLU A 13 -32.72 15.38 20.17
C GLU A 13 -31.37 16.02 20.55
N GLN A 14 -30.48 16.27 19.59
CA GLN A 14 -29.21 16.94 19.85
C GLN A 14 -29.42 18.40 20.28
N GLU A 15 -30.36 19.11 19.65
CA GLU A 15 -30.70 20.51 19.91
C GLU A 15 -31.45 20.72 21.25
N ARG A 16 -31.91 19.63 21.89
CA ARG A 16 -32.63 19.68 23.15
C ARG A 16 -31.71 20.11 24.30
N LYS A 17 -32.18 21.10 25.09
CA LYS A 17 -31.46 21.66 26.23
C LYS A 17 -31.34 20.66 27.37
N GLU A 18 -30.22 20.69 28.08
CA GLU A 18 -29.93 19.76 29.19
C GLU A 18 -30.94 19.85 30.35
N ALA A 19 -31.57 21.00 30.55
CA ALA A 19 -32.59 21.20 31.58
C ALA A 19 -33.84 20.34 31.37
N ASP A 20 -34.16 20.01 30.11
CA ASP A 20 -35.38 19.30 29.71
C ASP A 20 -35.17 17.78 29.55
N LEU A 21 -33.96 17.30 29.85
CA LEU A 21 -33.59 15.89 29.76
C LEU A 21 -34.05 15.12 30.98
N ARG A 22 -34.57 13.92 30.74
CA ARG A 22 -34.89 12.96 31.81
C ARG A 22 -33.60 12.52 32.49
N ARG A 23 -33.66 12.42 33.82
CA ARG A 23 -32.51 12.10 34.67
C ARG A 23 -32.65 10.70 35.23
N PHE A 24 -31.57 9.94 35.21
CA PHE A 24 -31.50 8.58 35.74
C PHE A 24 -30.31 8.47 36.69
N GLY A 25 -30.54 7.83 37.85
CA GLY A 25 -29.54 7.67 38.92
C GLY A 25 -28.47 6.63 38.60
N SER A 26 -28.74 5.67 37.72
CA SER A 26 -27.77 4.67 37.27
C SER A 26 -27.96 4.23 35.81
N GLU A 27 -26.97 3.52 35.27
CA GLU A 27 -27.05 2.89 33.94
C GLU A 27 -28.19 1.88 33.86
N GLU A 28 -28.36 1.05 34.90
CA GLU A 28 -29.39 0.02 34.95
C GLU A 28 -30.79 0.63 34.96
N GLU A 29 -30.98 1.77 35.63
CA GLU A 29 -32.26 2.46 35.66
C GLU A 29 -32.67 2.97 34.27
N ALA A 30 -31.70 3.53 33.52
CA ALA A 30 -31.94 3.98 32.14
C ALA A 30 -32.28 2.82 31.20
N VAL A 31 -31.58 1.68 31.33
CA VAL A 31 -31.85 0.47 30.53
C VAL A 31 -33.19 -0.18 30.91
N LEU A 32 -33.55 -0.17 32.20
CA LEU A 32 -34.85 -0.63 32.67
C LEU A 32 -35.99 0.24 32.13
N ALA A 33 -35.83 1.57 32.16
CA ALA A 33 -36.83 2.50 31.62
C ALA A 33 -37.10 2.26 30.12
N HIS A 34 -36.05 1.96 29.35
CA HIS A 34 -36.19 1.56 27.96
C HIS A 34 -36.90 0.19 27.80
N SER A 35 -36.52 -0.80 28.62
CA SER A 35 -37.16 -2.13 28.62
C SER A 35 -38.65 -2.08 28.95
N LEU A 36 -39.07 -1.10 29.76
CA LEU A 36 -40.46 -0.81 30.08
C LEU A 36 -41.19 0.03 29.00
N GLY A 37 -40.52 0.37 27.90
CA GLY A 37 -41.08 1.16 26.81
C GLY A 37 -41.28 2.64 27.12
N LYS A 38 -40.75 3.16 28.24
CA LYS A 38 -40.94 4.56 28.65
C LYS A 38 -39.95 5.52 27.98
N LEU A 39 -38.88 5.00 27.37
CA LEU A 39 -37.75 5.77 26.85
C LEU A 39 -37.29 5.20 25.51
N GLY A 40 -37.02 6.08 24.53
CA GLY A 40 -36.49 5.66 23.23
C GLY A 40 -35.01 5.27 23.28
N LEU A 41 -34.55 4.41 22.37
CA LEU A 41 -33.14 4.00 22.29
C LEU A 41 -32.18 5.18 22.04
N ARG A 42 -32.61 6.12 21.18
CA ARG A 42 -31.82 7.25 20.69
C ARG A 42 -32.23 8.59 21.31
N GLU A 43 -33.10 8.56 22.32
CA GLU A 43 -33.53 9.75 23.06
C GLU A 43 -32.38 10.23 23.96
N LYS A 44 -32.18 11.55 24.05
CA LYS A 44 -31.10 12.14 24.84
C LYS A 44 -31.53 12.16 26.32
N VAL A 45 -30.67 11.65 27.19
CA VAL A 45 -30.90 11.52 28.63
C VAL A 45 -29.68 11.90 29.43
N LEU A 46 -29.90 12.29 30.69
CA LEU A 46 -28.84 12.59 31.63
C LEU A 46 -28.69 11.41 32.60
N VAL A 47 -27.58 10.68 32.51
CA VAL A 47 -27.30 9.51 33.37
C VAL A 47 -26.16 9.86 34.32
N TYR A 48 -26.32 9.54 35.59
CA TYR A 48 -25.24 9.69 36.57
C TYR A 48 -24.26 8.51 36.47
N LEU A 49 -23.06 8.78 35.96
CA LEU A 49 -21.96 7.83 35.84
C LEU A 49 -20.88 8.19 36.85
N ASN A 50 -20.56 7.29 37.79
CA ASN A 50 -19.55 7.52 38.84
C ASN A 50 -19.76 8.86 39.59
N GLY A 51 -21.01 9.21 39.86
CA GLY A 51 -21.40 10.46 40.55
C GLY A 51 -21.38 11.73 39.70
N LYS A 52 -21.04 11.65 38.41
CA LYS A 52 -21.09 12.80 37.48
C LYS A 52 -22.25 12.66 36.48
N PRO A 53 -23.05 13.72 36.26
CA PRO A 53 -24.09 13.69 35.24
C PRO A 53 -23.45 13.74 33.84
N VAL A 54 -23.80 12.78 32.99
CA VAL A 54 -23.34 12.72 31.59
C VAL A 54 -24.55 12.71 30.66
N ALA A 55 -24.61 13.65 29.71
CA ALA A 55 -25.61 13.67 28.66
C ALA A 55 -25.28 12.59 27.60
N THR A 56 -26.14 11.58 27.47
CA THR A 56 -25.93 10.43 26.58
C THR A 56 -27.27 9.89 26.07
N SER A 57 -27.29 8.70 25.48
CA SER A 57 -28.51 7.97 25.11
C SER A 57 -28.51 6.56 25.70
N VAL A 58 -29.68 5.94 25.85
CA VAL A 58 -29.77 4.55 26.33
C VAL A 58 -28.97 3.61 25.42
N GLY A 59 -29.03 3.83 24.11
CA GLY A 59 -28.28 3.02 23.17
C GLY A 59 -26.77 3.11 23.37
N ARG A 60 -26.24 4.30 23.71
CA ARG A 60 -24.83 4.46 24.08
C ARG A 60 -24.49 3.76 25.40
N VAL A 61 -25.38 3.80 26.40
CA VAL A 61 -25.19 3.05 27.66
C VAL A 61 -25.12 1.54 27.38
N ILE A 62 -26.07 1.01 26.61
CA ILE A 62 -26.08 -0.41 26.22
C ILE A 62 -24.82 -0.80 25.45
N PHE A 63 -24.34 0.07 24.55
CA PHE A 63 -23.10 -0.17 23.83
C PHE A 63 -21.88 -0.21 24.77
N ASN A 64 -21.80 0.72 25.72
CA ASN A 64 -20.71 0.78 26.70
C ASN A 64 -20.69 -0.44 27.64
N GLN A 65 -21.84 -1.02 27.97
CA GLN A 65 -21.93 -2.25 28.76
C GLN A 65 -21.28 -3.47 28.08
N ALA A 66 -21.14 -3.46 26.75
CA ALA A 66 -20.40 -4.49 26.02
C ALA A 66 -18.91 -4.19 25.88
N LEU A 67 -18.47 -2.96 26.17
CA LEU A 67 -17.05 -2.62 26.16
C LEU A 67 -16.38 -3.07 27.46
N PRO A 68 -15.09 -3.45 27.44
CA PRO A 68 -14.28 -3.64 28.65
C PRO A 68 -14.14 -2.33 29.44
N GLU A 69 -13.86 -2.41 30.74
CA GLU A 69 -13.83 -1.25 31.64
C GLU A 69 -12.90 -0.11 31.16
N PHE A 70 -11.73 -0.45 30.60
CA PHE A 70 -10.76 0.56 30.13
C PHE A 70 -11.22 1.35 28.89
N LEU A 71 -12.23 0.87 28.15
CA LEU A 71 -12.82 1.57 27.00
C LEU A 71 -14.08 2.36 27.37
N ARG A 72 -14.59 2.20 28.60
CA ARG A 72 -15.76 2.95 29.08
C ARG A 72 -15.32 4.34 29.55
N PHE A 73 -16.06 5.42 29.32
CA PHE A 73 -17.36 5.54 28.66
C PHE A 73 -17.22 6.27 27.31
N PHE A 74 -17.58 5.62 26.21
CA PHE A 74 -17.60 6.19 24.87
C PHE A 74 -18.93 6.89 24.58
N ASN A 75 -18.89 8.21 24.36
CA ASN A 75 -20.08 9.04 24.17
C ASN A 75 -20.17 9.68 22.77
N ASP A 76 -19.92 8.90 21.73
CA ASP A 76 -20.06 9.35 20.34
C ASP A 76 -20.64 8.24 19.44
N GLN A 77 -20.79 8.50 18.14
CA GLN A 77 -21.32 7.55 17.17
C GLN A 77 -20.30 6.44 16.87
N ALA A 78 -20.69 5.19 17.14
CA ALA A 78 -19.86 4.00 16.93
C ALA A 78 -20.07 3.42 15.52
N GLY A 79 -19.43 4.02 14.53
CA GLY A 79 -19.33 3.51 13.16
C GLY A 79 -18.26 2.42 13.00
N GLY A 80 -18.07 1.95 11.77
CA GLY A 80 -17.08 0.92 11.44
C GLY A 80 -15.64 1.31 11.78
N LYS A 81 -15.29 2.62 11.72
CA LYS A 81 -13.97 3.13 12.09
C LYS A 81 -13.72 3.02 13.60
N GLN A 82 -14.70 3.42 14.40
CA GLN A 82 -14.63 3.37 15.87
C GLN A 82 -14.56 1.92 16.36
N VAL A 83 -15.39 1.03 15.81
CA VAL A 83 -15.36 -0.41 16.14
C VAL A 83 -13.98 -1.01 15.87
N LYS A 84 -13.35 -0.70 14.73
CA LYS A 84 -11.98 -1.14 14.44
C LYS A 84 -10.96 -0.60 15.45
N SER A 85 -11.10 0.66 15.86
CA SER A 85 -10.21 1.27 16.87
C SER A 85 -10.34 0.60 18.24
N PHE A 86 -11.56 0.26 18.67
CA PHE A 86 -11.77 -0.46 19.93
C PHE A 86 -11.14 -1.85 19.91
N VAL A 87 -11.29 -2.59 18.81
CA VAL A 87 -10.66 -3.92 18.66
C VAL A 87 -9.13 -3.79 18.64
N ALA A 88 -8.58 -2.80 17.93
CA ALA A 88 -7.14 -2.56 17.91
C ALA A 88 -6.58 -2.25 19.31
N GLN A 89 -7.22 -1.35 20.06
CA GLN A 89 -6.81 -1.02 21.43
C GLN A 89 -6.95 -2.21 22.39
N ALA A 90 -7.93 -3.09 22.17
CA ALA A 90 -8.08 -4.31 22.95
C ALA A 90 -6.98 -5.33 22.64
N ILE A 91 -6.59 -5.50 21.36
CA ILE A 91 -5.49 -6.39 20.96
C ILE A 91 -4.16 -5.99 21.62
N GLU A 92 -3.93 -4.69 21.83
CA GLU A 92 -2.68 -4.19 22.42
C GLU A 92 -2.59 -4.39 23.93
N ARG A 93 -3.73 -4.41 24.63
CA ARG A 93 -3.78 -4.32 26.11
C ARG A 93 -4.32 -5.55 26.81
N GLU A 94 -5.15 -6.31 26.12
CA GLU A 94 -5.89 -7.44 26.69
C GLU A 94 -5.47 -8.78 26.08
N THR A 95 -5.90 -9.85 26.72
CA THR A 95 -5.68 -11.22 26.24
C THR A 95 -6.55 -11.53 25.02
N GLU A 96 -6.10 -12.47 24.17
CA GLU A 96 -6.83 -12.93 22.99
C GLU A 96 -8.28 -13.36 23.31
N GLU A 97 -8.50 -13.98 24.47
CA GLU A 97 -9.83 -14.41 24.92
C GLU A 97 -10.77 -13.22 25.18
N THR A 98 -10.28 -12.17 25.83
CA THR A 98 -11.06 -10.95 26.11
C THR A 98 -11.39 -10.20 24.82
N VAL A 99 -10.43 -10.14 23.89
CA VAL A 99 -10.64 -9.56 22.56
C VAL A 99 -11.70 -10.35 21.77
N ALA A 100 -11.62 -11.68 21.79
CA ALA A 100 -12.60 -12.53 21.11
C ALA A 100 -14.02 -12.33 21.68
N LYS A 101 -14.15 -12.23 23.00
CA LYS A 101 -15.42 -11.94 23.67
C LYS A 101 -15.97 -10.57 23.28
N LEU A 102 -15.13 -9.54 23.27
CA LEU A 102 -15.51 -8.18 22.83
C LEU A 102 -16.05 -8.18 21.40
N ILE A 103 -15.37 -8.88 20.48
CA ILE A 103 -15.81 -9.00 19.09
C ILE A 103 -17.19 -9.65 19.01
N ASP A 104 -17.41 -10.73 19.77
CA ASP A 104 -18.68 -11.43 19.81
C ASP A 104 -19.82 -10.59 20.41
N ASP A 105 -19.56 -9.83 21.46
CA ASP A 105 -20.54 -8.95 22.11
C ASP A 105 -20.94 -7.79 21.17
N ILE A 106 -19.96 -7.13 20.53
CA ILE A 106 -20.22 -6.10 19.51
C ILE A 106 -21.00 -6.68 18.34
N LYS A 107 -20.65 -7.89 17.88
CA LYS A 107 -21.36 -8.58 16.79
C LYS A 107 -22.82 -8.84 17.15
N ARG A 108 -23.10 -9.38 18.35
CA ARG A 108 -24.46 -9.67 18.83
C ARG A 108 -25.30 -8.40 18.94
N LEU A 109 -24.76 -7.35 19.55
CA LEU A 109 -25.44 -6.05 19.64
C LEU A 109 -25.69 -5.47 18.24
N GLY A 110 -24.67 -5.49 17.39
CA GLY A 110 -24.73 -5.01 16.02
C GLY A 110 -25.85 -5.68 15.22
N PHE A 111 -25.99 -7.01 15.29
CA PHE A 111 -27.08 -7.72 14.61
C PHE A 111 -28.44 -7.40 15.21
N LYS A 112 -28.60 -7.45 16.54
CA LYS A 112 -29.87 -7.17 17.21
C LYS A 112 -30.42 -5.81 16.81
N TYR A 113 -29.62 -4.75 16.93
CA TYR A 113 -30.07 -3.40 16.65
C TYR A 113 -30.11 -3.06 15.17
N ALA A 114 -29.36 -3.77 14.31
CA ALA A 114 -29.58 -3.67 12.86
C ALA A 114 -30.96 -4.20 12.47
N THR A 115 -31.40 -5.32 13.07
CA THR A 115 -32.76 -5.85 12.85
C THR A 115 -33.83 -4.91 13.38
N THR A 116 -33.65 -4.36 14.59
CA THR A 116 -34.61 -3.40 15.18
C THR A 116 -34.69 -2.09 14.40
N ALA A 117 -33.59 -1.63 13.81
CA ALA A 117 -33.56 -0.39 13.02
C ALA A 117 -34.46 -0.45 11.79
N GLY A 118 -34.74 -1.64 11.25
CA GLY A 118 -35.66 -1.81 10.11
C GLY A 118 -35.24 -1.04 8.85
N ILE A 119 -33.94 -0.81 8.65
CA ILE A 119 -33.42 -0.04 7.51
C ILE A 119 -33.78 -0.78 6.22
N SER A 120 -34.53 -0.11 5.35
CA SER A 120 -34.90 -0.57 4.01
C SER A 120 -34.42 0.45 2.98
N LEU A 121 -34.29 0.02 1.72
CA LEU A 121 -33.95 0.89 0.60
C LEU A 121 -35.05 0.83 -0.46
N ALA A 122 -35.56 1.99 -0.86
CA ALA A 122 -36.56 2.18 -1.90
C ALA A 122 -36.08 3.20 -2.93
N VAL A 123 -36.72 3.22 -4.10
CA VAL A 123 -36.44 4.22 -5.16
C VAL A 123 -36.66 5.65 -4.66
N THR A 124 -37.62 5.85 -3.75
CA THR A 124 -37.94 7.13 -3.13
C THR A 124 -36.84 7.68 -2.22
N ASP A 125 -35.92 6.82 -1.76
CA ASP A 125 -34.81 7.27 -0.92
C ASP A 125 -33.74 8.02 -1.73
N GLY A 126 -33.70 7.79 -3.05
CA GLY A 126 -32.84 8.50 -3.99
C GLY A 126 -33.43 9.85 -4.38
N VAL A 127 -33.13 10.89 -3.59
CA VAL A 127 -33.58 12.27 -3.85
C VAL A 127 -32.76 12.90 -4.96
N VAL A 128 -33.41 13.20 -6.09
CA VAL A 128 -32.80 13.92 -7.23
C VAL A 128 -32.82 15.43 -6.95
N PRO A 129 -31.68 16.14 -7.09
CA PRO A 129 -31.63 17.58 -6.87
C PRO A 129 -32.58 18.38 -7.74
N ALA A 130 -33.44 19.20 -7.13
CA ALA A 130 -34.38 20.05 -7.86
C ALA A 130 -33.67 21.07 -8.76
N THR A 131 -32.45 21.47 -8.37
CA THR A 131 -31.58 22.40 -9.11
C THR A 131 -30.82 21.75 -10.27
N LYS A 132 -30.93 20.42 -10.47
CA LYS A 132 -30.21 19.67 -11.50
C LYS A 132 -30.41 20.25 -12.90
N SER A 133 -31.67 20.50 -13.28
CA SER A 133 -32.02 21.04 -14.60
C SER A 133 -31.37 22.40 -14.87
N LYS A 134 -31.24 23.24 -13.83
CA LYS A 134 -30.57 24.53 -13.91
C LYS A 134 -29.07 24.36 -14.18
N VAL A 135 -28.38 23.52 -13.41
CA VAL A 135 -26.94 23.23 -13.58
C VAL A 135 -26.64 22.69 -14.98
N LEU A 136 -27.48 21.78 -15.48
CA LEU A 136 -27.34 21.24 -16.84
C LEU A 136 -27.50 22.33 -17.90
N SER A 137 -28.53 23.18 -17.79
CA SER A 137 -28.77 24.26 -18.76
C SER A 137 -27.66 25.32 -18.79
N GLU A 138 -27.05 25.62 -17.64
CA GLU A 138 -25.91 26.54 -17.54
C GLU A 138 -24.65 25.94 -18.17
N THR A 139 -24.45 24.63 -18.00
CA THR A 139 -23.31 23.90 -18.57
C THR A 139 -23.44 23.74 -20.08
N GLU A 140 -24.64 23.46 -20.58
CA GLU A 140 -24.92 23.41 -22.03
C GLU A 140 -24.64 24.75 -22.72
N LYS A 141 -24.97 25.88 -22.08
CA LYS A 141 -24.63 27.22 -22.60
C LYS A 141 -23.12 27.42 -22.68
N LYS A 142 -22.39 27.06 -21.62
CA LYS A 142 -20.91 27.13 -21.63
C LYS A 142 -20.31 26.25 -22.73
N ALA A 143 -20.82 25.04 -22.91
CA ALA A 143 -20.37 24.15 -23.98
C ALA A 143 -20.67 24.71 -25.38
N ALA A 144 -21.83 25.35 -25.57
CA ALA A 144 -22.19 26.01 -26.82
C ALA A 144 -21.30 27.23 -27.13
N GLU A 145 -20.89 28.00 -26.11
CA GLU A 145 -19.91 29.09 -26.26
C GLU A 145 -18.54 28.57 -26.69
N VAL A 146 -18.07 27.46 -26.10
CA VAL A 146 -16.81 26.81 -26.49
C VAL A 146 -16.88 26.34 -27.95
N GLU A 147 -17.98 25.71 -28.35
CA GLU A 147 -18.20 25.29 -29.73
C GLU A 147 -18.27 26.50 -30.69
N GLN A 148 -18.88 27.61 -30.27
CA GLN A 148 -18.90 28.84 -31.07
C GLN A 148 -17.51 29.44 -31.26
N ASN A 149 -16.68 29.44 -30.21
CA ASN A 149 -15.29 29.90 -30.29
C ASN A 149 -14.45 29.02 -31.23
N PHE A 150 -14.67 27.70 -31.21
CA PHE A 150 -14.06 26.79 -32.16
C PHE A 150 -14.47 27.09 -33.61
N ARG A 151 -15.77 27.30 -33.86
CA ARG A 151 -16.28 27.66 -35.20
C ARG A 151 -15.76 29.00 -35.70
N ARG A 152 -15.46 29.94 -34.80
CA ARG A 152 -14.82 31.23 -35.12
C ARG A 152 -13.31 31.12 -35.34
N GLY A 153 -12.71 29.95 -35.14
CA GLY A 153 -11.27 29.72 -35.28
C GLY A 153 -10.43 30.30 -34.13
N LEU A 154 -11.04 30.58 -32.98
CA LEU A 154 -10.35 31.16 -31.81
C LEU A 154 -9.61 30.10 -30.98
N ILE A 155 -10.02 28.84 -31.09
CA ILE A 155 -9.44 27.70 -30.36
C ILE A 155 -9.26 26.50 -31.28
N THR A 156 -8.35 25.61 -30.92
CA THR A 156 -8.09 24.35 -31.62
C THR A 156 -9.11 23.26 -31.22
N ASP A 157 -9.18 22.17 -32.00
CA ASP A 157 -10.04 21.01 -31.71
C ASP A 157 -9.68 20.32 -30.39
N ALA A 158 -8.37 20.27 -30.07
CA ALA A 158 -7.88 19.71 -28.81
C ALA A 158 -8.30 20.55 -27.61
N GLU A 159 -8.16 21.87 -27.70
CA GLU A 159 -8.60 22.81 -26.66
C GLU A 159 -10.13 22.78 -26.50
N ARG A 160 -10.89 22.71 -27.61
CA ARG A 160 -12.35 22.57 -27.56
C ARG A 160 -12.75 21.34 -26.74
N ARG A 161 -12.17 20.18 -27.04
CA ARG A 161 -12.46 18.92 -26.32
C ARG A 161 -12.15 19.03 -24.83
N GLU A 162 -10.99 19.56 -24.48
CA GLU A 162 -10.57 19.67 -23.07
C GLU A 162 -11.42 20.69 -22.29
N MET A 163 -11.71 21.85 -22.88
CA MET A 163 -12.58 22.86 -22.27
C MET A 163 -14.01 22.34 -22.07
N THR A 164 -14.52 21.56 -23.03
CA THR A 164 -15.83 20.90 -22.92
C THR A 164 -15.82 19.87 -21.79
N ARG A 165 -14.77 19.04 -21.71
CA ARG A 165 -14.58 18.06 -20.62
C ARG A 165 -14.56 18.73 -19.25
N LEU A 166 -13.83 19.85 -19.11
CA LEU A 166 -13.73 20.60 -17.86
C LEU A 166 -15.08 21.18 -17.43
N ALA A 167 -15.86 21.75 -18.37
CA ALA A 167 -17.18 22.30 -18.07
C ALA A 167 -18.14 21.24 -17.51
N TRP A 168 -18.17 20.05 -18.11
CA TRP A 168 -19.00 18.94 -17.66
C TRP A 168 -18.48 18.26 -16.38
N ALA A 169 -17.16 18.24 -16.17
CA ALA A 169 -16.57 17.76 -14.92
C ALA A 169 -16.95 18.66 -13.72
N ASP A 170 -16.94 19.98 -13.91
CA ASP A 170 -17.40 20.97 -12.92
C ASP A 170 -18.88 20.75 -12.58
N ALA A 171 -19.73 20.62 -13.61
CA ALA A 171 -21.16 20.31 -13.42
C ALA A 171 -21.39 19.00 -12.65
N THR A 172 -20.61 17.96 -12.96
CA THR A 172 -20.67 16.67 -12.26
C THR A 172 -20.31 16.81 -10.78
N SER A 173 -19.31 17.62 -10.45
CA SER A 173 -18.89 17.89 -9.07
C SER A 173 -19.96 18.68 -8.31
N GLN A 174 -20.54 19.72 -8.92
CA GLN A 174 -21.62 20.50 -8.31
C GLN A 174 -22.84 19.63 -8.00
N LEU A 175 -23.22 18.73 -8.92
CA LEU A 175 -24.33 17.80 -8.71
C LEU A 175 -24.02 16.76 -7.62
N ASP A 176 -22.77 16.36 -7.43
CA ASP A 176 -22.37 15.48 -6.32
C ASP A 176 -22.61 16.16 -4.96
N ASP A 177 -22.17 17.40 -4.80
CA ASP A 177 -22.38 18.18 -3.57
C ASP A 177 -23.87 18.41 -3.27
N LEU A 178 -24.66 18.76 -4.29
CA LEU A 178 -26.10 18.94 -4.14
C LEU A 178 -26.80 17.62 -3.77
N SER A 179 -26.48 16.54 -4.47
CA SER A 179 -27.06 15.20 -4.24
C SER A 179 -26.79 14.69 -2.82
N TRP A 180 -25.60 14.98 -2.27
CA TRP A 180 -25.25 14.55 -0.92
C TRP A 180 -25.92 15.40 0.18
N ASN A 181 -25.99 16.72 -0.03
CA ASN A 181 -26.49 17.65 0.99
C ASN A 181 -28.01 17.65 1.10
N GLU A 182 -28.74 17.33 0.03
CA GLU A 182 -30.21 17.22 0.07
C GLU A 182 -30.70 15.98 0.83
N LEU A 183 -29.88 14.93 0.96
CA LEU A 183 -30.24 13.74 1.74
C LEU A 183 -30.28 14.06 3.24
N SER A 184 -31.43 13.77 3.87
CA SER A 184 -31.58 13.85 5.32
C SER A 184 -30.66 12.87 6.04
N ASP A 185 -30.26 13.19 7.28
CA ASP A 185 -29.32 12.35 8.03
C ASP A 185 -29.91 10.98 8.45
N GLU A 186 -31.24 10.89 8.51
CA GLU A 186 -31.96 9.64 8.76
C GLU A 186 -32.24 8.86 7.47
N ASN A 187 -31.93 9.40 6.29
CA ASN A 187 -32.11 8.68 5.04
C ASN A 187 -31.29 7.37 5.04
N PRO A 188 -31.89 6.22 4.68
CA PRO A 188 -31.22 4.92 4.67
C PRO A 188 -29.87 4.92 3.95
N ILE A 189 -29.77 5.61 2.80
CA ILE A 189 -28.54 5.72 2.00
C ILE A 189 -27.43 6.39 2.80
N LYS A 190 -27.75 7.52 3.46
CA LYS A 190 -26.79 8.31 4.24
C LYS A 190 -26.38 7.59 5.51
N VAL A 191 -27.32 6.93 6.21
CA VAL A 191 -27.03 6.07 7.37
C VAL A 191 -26.11 4.92 6.98
N MET A 192 -26.36 4.24 5.86
CA MET A 192 -25.51 3.14 5.38
C MET A 192 -24.08 3.59 5.12
N ILE A 193 -23.90 4.73 4.44
CA ILE A 193 -22.57 5.28 4.09
C ILE A 193 -21.85 5.80 5.34
N ASN A 194 -22.51 6.64 6.15
CA ASN A 194 -21.91 7.23 7.36
C ASN A 194 -21.56 6.18 8.42
N SER A 195 -22.32 5.08 8.49
CA SER A 195 -21.99 3.97 9.39
C SER A 195 -20.69 3.25 9.04
N GLY A 196 -20.17 3.44 7.82
CA GLY A 196 -18.98 2.75 7.30
C GLY A 196 -19.13 1.23 7.17
N ALA A 197 -20.37 0.72 7.18
CA ALA A 197 -20.67 -0.71 7.19
C ALA A 197 -21.05 -1.26 5.81
N ALA A 198 -21.52 -0.41 4.89
CA ALA A 198 -21.75 -0.78 3.50
C ALA A 198 -20.52 -0.48 2.64
N ARG A 199 -20.34 -1.22 1.54
CA ARG A 199 -19.40 -0.86 0.45
C ARG A 199 -19.90 0.34 -0.38
N ALA A 200 -20.89 1.06 0.14
CA ALA A 200 -21.51 2.18 -0.54
C ALA A 200 -20.65 3.42 -0.39
N THR A 201 -20.48 4.15 -1.49
CA THR A 201 -19.67 5.37 -1.52
C THR A 201 -20.52 6.55 -1.99
N ARG A 202 -20.06 7.76 -1.67
CA ARG A 202 -20.68 9.00 -2.15
C ARG A 202 -20.77 9.05 -3.69
N ASP A 203 -19.77 8.50 -4.38
CA ASP A 203 -19.77 8.40 -5.85
C ASP A 203 -20.94 7.56 -6.39
N GLN A 204 -21.39 6.52 -5.67
CA GLN A 204 -22.57 5.75 -6.07
C GLN A 204 -23.86 6.54 -5.89
N VAL A 205 -23.95 7.39 -4.87
CA VAL A 205 -25.08 8.31 -4.68
C VAL A 205 -25.17 9.28 -5.85
N LYS A 206 -24.03 9.88 -6.25
CA LYS A 206 -23.95 10.74 -7.43
C LYS A 206 -24.48 10.06 -8.70
N GLN A 207 -24.13 8.79 -8.92
CA GLN A 207 -24.64 8.04 -10.08
C GLN A 207 -26.14 7.71 -9.99
N MET A 208 -26.68 7.56 -8.78
CA MET A 208 -28.11 7.29 -8.57
C MET A 208 -28.97 8.54 -8.76
N THR A 209 -28.59 9.66 -8.15
CA THR A 209 -29.47 10.85 -8.05
C THR A 209 -28.94 12.09 -8.75
N GLY A 210 -27.63 12.21 -8.95
CA GLY A 210 -27.00 13.33 -9.64
C GLY A 210 -26.98 13.13 -11.15
N MET A 211 -25.79 12.82 -11.68
CA MET A 211 -25.56 12.44 -13.07
C MET A 211 -24.45 11.39 -13.13
N ARG A 212 -24.44 10.56 -14.19
CA ARG A 212 -23.35 9.57 -14.35
C ARG A 212 -22.06 10.19 -14.88
N GLY A 213 -22.14 11.24 -15.70
CA GLY A 213 -20.98 12.02 -16.15
C GLY A 213 -20.22 11.40 -17.33
N HIS A 214 -18.93 11.73 -17.46
CA HIS A 214 -18.08 11.26 -18.55
C HIS A 214 -17.69 9.79 -18.41
N ILE A 215 -17.66 9.11 -19.56
CA ILE A 215 -17.17 7.75 -19.71
C ILE A 215 -15.93 7.75 -20.60
N VAL A 216 -15.04 6.82 -20.29
CA VAL A 216 -13.83 6.55 -21.07
C VAL A 216 -14.09 5.37 -22.01
N ASP A 217 -13.66 5.52 -23.26
CA ASP A 217 -13.72 4.45 -24.24
C ASP A 217 -12.66 3.36 -23.97
N PRO A 218 -12.69 2.23 -24.71
CA PRO A 218 -11.70 1.19 -24.52
C PRO A 218 -10.26 1.62 -24.80
N THR A 219 -10.06 2.68 -25.60
CA THR A 219 -8.75 3.24 -25.95
C THR A 219 -8.20 4.20 -24.89
N GLY A 220 -8.98 4.55 -23.86
CA GLY A 220 -8.58 5.50 -22.83
C GLY A 220 -8.97 6.96 -23.12
N LYS A 221 -9.71 7.21 -24.21
CA LYS A 221 -10.18 8.55 -24.58
C LYS A 221 -11.56 8.83 -24.02
N PHE A 222 -11.78 10.07 -23.58
CA PHE A 222 -13.10 10.52 -23.13
C PHE A 222 -14.08 10.58 -24.28
N ILE A 223 -15.30 10.12 -24.01
CA ILE A 223 -16.43 10.32 -24.91
C ILE A 223 -16.93 11.76 -24.70
N GLU A 224 -17.00 12.52 -25.79
CA GLU A 224 -17.31 13.96 -25.78
C GLU A 224 -18.69 14.25 -25.15
N LEU A 225 -19.67 13.40 -25.42
CA LEU A 225 -21.01 13.50 -24.84
C LEU A 225 -21.07 12.70 -23.51
N PRO A 226 -21.22 13.38 -22.36
CA PRO A 226 -21.42 12.70 -21.08
C PRO A 226 -22.84 12.11 -20.96
N ILE A 227 -23.05 11.24 -19.97
CA ILE A 227 -24.37 10.77 -19.58
C ILE A 227 -24.97 11.75 -18.57
N LEU A 228 -26.06 12.41 -18.96
CA LEU A 228 -26.74 13.43 -18.16
C LEU A 228 -27.75 12.80 -17.18
N SER A 229 -28.32 11.69 -17.59
CA SER A 229 -29.30 10.93 -16.80
C SER A 229 -28.64 10.18 -15.63
N ASN A 230 -29.46 9.74 -14.69
CA ASN A 230 -29.06 8.96 -13.52
C ASN A 230 -29.88 7.66 -13.41
N TYR A 231 -29.56 6.79 -12.45
CA TYR A 231 -30.28 5.51 -12.32
C TYR A 231 -31.72 5.64 -11.80
N THR A 232 -32.04 6.72 -11.07
CA THR A 232 -33.41 6.98 -10.59
C THR A 232 -34.33 7.44 -11.73
N GLU A 233 -33.84 8.28 -12.62
CA GLU A 233 -34.60 8.80 -13.78
C GLU A 233 -34.62 7.81 -14.96
N GLY A 234 -33.63 6.92 -15.04
CA GLY A 234 -33.44 5.98 -16.13
C GLY A 234 -32.50 6.52 -17.23
N LEU A 235 -31.91 5.61 -18.01
CA LEU A 235 -30.97 5.95 -19.08
C LEU A 235 -31.62 5.78 -20.45
N SER A 236 -31.34 6.69 -21.38
CA SER A 236 -31.71 6.49 -22.79
C SER A 236 -30.94 5.32 -23.42
N SER A 237 -31.45 4.76 -24.53
CA SER A 237 -30.78 3.66 -25.24
C SER A 237 -29.34 4.01 -25.66
N PHE A 238 -29.11 5.26 -26.04
CA PHE A 238 -27.78 5.75 -26.42
C PHE A 238 -26.85 5.85 -25.19
N GLU A 239 -27.30 6.47 -24.10
CA GLU A 239 -26.52 6.57 -22.85
C GLU A 239 -26.19 5.19 -22.28
N TYR A 240 -27.15 4.25 -22.31
CA TYR A 240 -26.92 2.88 -21.89
C TYR A 240 -25.85 2.19 -22.75
N PHE A 241 -25.94 2.32 -24.07
CA PHE A 241 -24.96 1.75 -25.01
C PHE A 241 -23.56 2.32 -24.81
N VAL A 242 -23.45 3.64 -24.64
CA VAL A 242 -22.18 4.33 -24.33
C VAL A 242 -21.61 3.85 -23.00
N GLY A 243 -22.47 3.76 -21.97
CA GLY A 243 -22.16 3.20 -20.66
C GLY A 243 -21.65 1.76 -20.68
N GLY A 244 -22.13 0.94 -21.62
CA GLY A 244 -21.74 -0.45 -21.78
C GLY A 244 -20.28 -0.65 -22.22
N ARG A 245 -19.68 0.31 -22.95
CA ARG A 245 -18.29 0.19 -23.44
C ARG A 245 -17.28 0.17 -22.29
N GLY A 246 -17.40 1.13 -21.36
CA GLY A 246 -16.54 1.23 -20.17
C GLY A 246 -16.71 0.02 -19.25
N ALA A 247 -17.96 -0.40 -19.02
CA ALA A 247 -18.27 -1.57 -18.20
C ALA A 247 -17.68 -2.87 -18.79
N ARG A 248 -17.80 -3.07 -20.11
CA ARG A 248 -17.23 -4.24 -20.78
C ARG A 248 -15.70 -4.28 -20.68
N LYS A 249 -15.03 -3.15 -20.89
CA LYS A 249 -13.58 -3.07 -20.70
C LYS A 249 -13.19 -3.43 -19.26
N GLY A 250 -13.87 -2.86 -18.25
CA GLY A 250 -13.62 -3.18 -16.85
C GLY A 250 -13.77 -4.67 -16.53
N LEU A 251 -14.81 -5.32 -17.06
CA LEU A 251 -15.01 -6.77 -16.89
C LEU A 251 -13.92 -7.61 -17.56
N VAL A 252 -13.52 -7.27 -18.78
CA VAL A 252 -12.46 -7.98 -19.52
C VAL A 252 -11.10 -7.78 -18.86
N ASP A 253 -10.75 -6.55 -18.51
CA ASP A 253 -9.49 -6.22 -17.83
C ASP A 253 -9.40 -6.96 -16.49
N THR A 254 -10.50 -7.04 -15.75
CA THR A 254 -10.52 -7.82 -14.51
C THR A 254 -10.24 -9.31 -14.77
N ALA A 255 -10.93 -9.90 -15.75
CA ALA A 255 -10.78 -11.32 -16.05
C ALA A 255 -9.36 -11.69 -16.49
N LEU A 256 -8.73 -10.85 -17.31
CA LEU A 256 -7.37 -11.07 -17.81
C LEU A 256 -6.32 -10.78 -16.73
N ARG A 257 -6.38 -9.61 -16.08
CA ARG A 257 -5.31 -9.16 -15.16
C ARG A 257 -5.26 -9.93 -13.85
N THR A 258 -6.33 -10.62 -13.46
CA THR A 258 -6.31 -11.49 -12.27
C THR A 258 -5.25 -12.59 -12.42
N ALA A 259 -5.05 -13.12 -13.64
CA ALA A 259 -4.02 -14.11 -13.91
C ALA A 259 -2.60 -13.54 -13.73
N ASP A 260 -2.37 -12.32 -14.20
CA ASP A 260 -1.07 -11.64 -14.08
C ASP A 260 -0.68 -11.39 -12.61
N ALA A 261 -1.63 -10.96 -11.79
CA ALA A 261 -1.40 -10.76 -10.35
C ALA A 261 -1.09 -12.08 -9.62
N GLY A 262 -1.83 -13.15 -9.95
CA GLY A 262 -1.55 -14.49 -9.43
C GLY A 262 -0.17 -15.00 -9.86
N TYR A 263 0.23 -14.73 -11.11
CA TYR A 263 1.54 -15.10 -11.63
C TYR A 263 2.68 -14.29 -10.98
N LEU A 264 2.49 -13.00 -10.72
CA LEU A 264 3.42 -12.19 -9.92
C LEU A 264 3.58 -12.78 -8.52
N THR A 265 2.48 -13.12 -7.85
CA THR A 265 2.51 -13.73 -6.51
C THR A 265 3.33 -15.02 -6.51
N ARG A 266 3.12 -15.88 -7.52
CA ARG A 266 3.91 -17.11 -7.69
C ARG A 266 5.41 -16.79 -7.81
N ARG A 267 5.80 -15.84 -8.67
CA ARG A 267 7.21 -15.41 -8.82
C ARG A 267 7.82 -14.86 -7.53
N LEU A 268 7.04 -14.09 -6.76
CA LEU A 268 7.47 -13.56 -5.46
C LEU A 268 7.70 -14.68 -4.44
N VAL A 269 6.84 -15.71 -4.42
CA VAL A 269 7.05 -16.88 -3.57
C VAL A 269 8.31 -17.64 -3.99
N ASP A 270 8.49 -17.87 -5.29
CA ASP A 270 9.65 -18.62 -5.81
C ASP A 270 10.99 -17.94 -5.50
N VAL A 271 11.02 -16.60 -5.42
CA VAL A 271 12.25 -15.85 -5.07
C VAL A 271 12.48 -15.72 -3.56
N ALA A 272 11.42 -15.76 -2.74
CA ALA A 272 11.52 -15.46 -1.31
C ALA A 272 11.34 -16.69 -0.38
N GLN A 273 10.96 -17.85 -0.90
CA GLN A 273 10.64 -19.04 -0.10
C GLN A 273 11.78 -19.59 0.78
N ASP A 274 13.04 -19.32 0.43
CA ASP A 274 14.22 -19.75 1.19
C ASP A 274 14.60 -18.77 2.31
N VAL A 275 13.89 -17.64 2.41
CA VAL A 275 14.13 -16.59 3.40
C VAL A 275 13.38 -16.89 4.70
N LEU A 276 14.14 -17.47 5.64
CA LEU A 276 13.70 -17.81 7.00
C LEU A 276 14.44 -16.97 8.04
N ILE A 277 13.87 -16.83 9.23
CA ILE A 277 14.62 -16.33 10.38
C ILE A 277 15.56 -17.41 10.89
N ARG A 278 16.88 -17.22 10.75
CA ARG A 278 17.89 -18.25 11.07
C ARG A 278 18.58 -18.05 12.41
N GLU A 279 18.73 -16.80 12.83
CA GLU A 279 19.43 -16.42 14.05
C GLU A 279 18.76 -15.23 14.75
N LYS A 280 19.13 -14.96 16.00
CA LYS A 280 18.54 -13.85 16.76
C LYS A 280 19.11 -12.50 16.34
N ASP A 281 20.42 -12.41 16.17
CA ASP A 281 21.10 -11.17 15.84
C ASP A 281 22.37 -11.44 15.02
N CYS A 282 22.47 -10.84 13.83
CA CYS A 282 23.64 -10.93 12.96
C CYS A 282 24.78 -9.97 13.36
N LYS A 283 24.57 -9.11 14.38
CA LYS A 283 25.53 -8.12 14.89
C LYS A 283 26.08 -7.11 13.88
N THR A 284 25.41 -6.93 12.75
CA THR A 284 25.78 -5.88 11.79
C THR A 284 25.62 -4.50 12.43
N GLU A 285 26.56 -3.61 12.12
CA GLU A 285 26.49 -2.18 12.49
C GLU A 285 25.90 -1.34 11.35
N GLU A 286 25.67 -1.93 10.17
CA GLU A 286 25.01 -1.26 9.06
C GLU A 286 23.52 -1.01 9.37
N PHE A 287 23.02 0.11 8.85
CA PHE A 287 21.65 0.56 9.06
C PHE A 287 21.12 1.22 7.80
N ILE A 288 19.80 1.37 7.75
CA ILE A 288 19.14 2.24 6.78
C ILE A 288 18.47 3.40 7.50
N THR A 289 18.48 4.54 6.83
CA THR A 289 17.85 5.76 7.31
C THR A 289 16.51 5.94 6.64
N ILE A 290 15.45 5.94 7.45
CA ILE A 290 14.09 6.31 7.02
C ILE A 290 13.88 7.77 7.39
N GLY A 291 13.45 8.58 6.42
CA GLY A 291 13.20 10.00 6.61
C GLY A 291 11.71 10.36 6.43
N ARG A 292 11.33 11.56 6.90
CA ARG A 292 10.01 12.15 6.66
C ARG A 292 9.74 12.43 5.17
N GLU A 293 10.79 12.68 4.39
CA GLU A 293 10.68 12.80 2.93
C GLU A 293 10.21 11.52 2.24
N ASP A 294 10.36 10.37 2.92
CA ASP A 294 9.91 9.08 2.43
C ASP A 294 8.43 8.79 2.81
N GLU A 295 7.71 9.75 3.41
CA GLU A 295 6.28 9.61 3.70
C GLU A 295 5.46 9.40 2.41
N THR A 296 4.41 8.59 2.51
CA THR A 296 3.46 8.38 1.41
C THR A 296 2.11 8.97 1.75
N LEU A 297 1.19 9.01 0.79
CA LEU A 297 -0.17 9.52 1.01
C LEU A 297 -0.93 8.80 2.14
N ILE A 298 -0.51 7.58 2.50
CA ILE A 298 -1.20 6.71 3.47
C ILE A 298 -0.34 6.38 4.67
N VAL A 299 0.95 6.14 4.48
CA VAL A 299 1.86 5.67 5.54
C VAL A 299 2.71 6.84 6.02
N SER A 300 2.48 7.26 7.26
CA SER A 300 3.23 8.32 7.93
C SER A 300 4.60 7.83 8.43
N PHE A 301 5.47 8.75 8.81
CA PHE A 301 6.81 8.47 9.28
C PHE A 301 6.84 7.56 10.52
N GLY A 302 6.01 7.84 11.53
CA GLY A 302 5.89 7.01 12.73
C GLY A 302 5.40 5.60 12.40
N ARG A 303 4.45 5.45 11.46
CA ARG A 303 3.93 4.14 11.06
C ARG A 303 4.99 3.27 10.39
N ARG A 304 5.91 3.85 9.60
CA ARG A 304 7.01 3.10 8.96
C ARG A 304 8.04 2.56 9.95
N LEU A 305 8.19 3.22 11.10
CA LEU A 305 9.13 2.84 12.15
C LEU A 305 8.57 1.78 13.09
N LEU A 306 7.24 1.66 13.18
CA LEU A 306 6.55 0.74 14.07
C LEU A 306 7.05 -0.71 13.88
N GLY A 307 7.42 -1.37 14.97
CA GLY A 307 7.86 -2.77 14.95
C GLY A 307 9.27 -3.01 14.42
N ARG A 308 9.99 -1.96 13.98
CA ARG A 308 11.41 -2.05 13.60
C ARG A 308 12.33 -1.91 14.79
N THR A 309 13.55 -2.41 14.64
CA THR A 309 14.61 -2.29 15.66
C THR A 309 15.46 -1.05 15.39
N ALA A 310 15.63 -0.18 16.39
CA ALA A 310 16.47 1.01 16.28
C ALA A 310 17.96 0.64 16.24
N ALA A 311 18.69 1.16 15.25
CA ALA A 311 20.15 0.94 15.13
C ALA A 311 20.95 1.81 16.12
N GLU A 312 20.44 2.99 16.43
CA GLU A 312 21.00 3.95 17.39
C GLU A 312 19.94 4.41 18.41
N ASN A 313 20.38 5.12 19.45
CA ASN A 313 19.48 5.70 20.45
C ASN A 313 18.66 6.84 19.82
N VAL A 314 17.34 6.67 19.71
CA VAL A 314 16.45 7.70 19.18
C VAL A 314 16.09 8.69 20.29
N LYS A 315 16.52 9.95 20.14
CA LYS A 315 16.28 11.02 21.11
C LYS A 315 15.30 12.05 20.55
N VAL A 316 14.25 12.35 21.30
CA VAL A 316 13.36 13.48 21.04
C VAL A 316 13.70 14.57 22.05
N GLY A 317 14.39 15.62 21.59
CA GLY A 317 14.97 16.64 22.47
C GLY A 317 16.06 16.05 23.36
N SER A 318 15.89 16.15 24.69
CA SER A 318 16.82 15.58 25.67
C SER A 318 16.47 14.16 26.15
N LYS A 319 15.28 13.65 25.80
CA LYS A 319 14.77 12.35 26.27
C LYS A 319 15.01 11.28 25.21
N THR A 320 15.66 10.18 25.60
CA THR A 320 15.74 8.96 24.78
C THR A 320 14.38 8.28 24.77
N VAL A 321 13.79 8.13 23.58
CA VAL A 321 12.48 7.48 23.39
C VAL A 321 12.65 5.98 23.13
N VAL A 322 13.67 5.60 22.35
CA VAL A 322 14.00 4.20 22.02
C VAL A 322 15.50 4.00 22.17
N LYS A 323 15.93 2.93 22.85
CA LYS A 323 17.35 2.59 22.98
C LYS A 323 17.86 1.83 21.76
N LYS A 324 19.18 1.83 21.56
CA LYS A 324 19.85 0.99 20.57
C LYS A 324 19.46 -0.48 20.76
N ASN A 325 19.12 -1.16 19.65
CA ASN A 325 18.64 -2.54 19.58
C ASN A 325 17.28 -2.80 20.26
N GLU A 326 16.51 -1.76 20.54
CA GLU A 326 15.14 -1.88 21.03
C GLU A 326 14.14 -1.73 19.88
N VAL A 327 13.02 -2.44 19.98
CA VAL A 327 11.92 -2.37 19.02
C VAL A 327 11.12 -1.09 19.26
N VAL A 328 10.77 -0.38 18.19
CA VAL A 328 9.92 0.81 18.25
C VAL A 328 8.47 0.38 18.53
N SER A 329 7.97 0.74 19.72
CA SER A 329 6.58 0.53 20.12
C SER A 329 5.63 1.57 19.51
N GLN A 330 4.31 1.33 19.59
CA GLN A 330 3.29 2.28 19.12
C GLN A 330 3.40 3.64 19.83
N GLU A 331 3.60 3.63 21.16
CA GLU A 331 3.78 4.85 21.94
C GLU A 331 5.02 5.64 21.50
N ALA A 332 6.12 4.93 21.21
CA ALA A 332 7.34 5.54 20.71
C ALA A 332 7.14 6.12 19.30
N ALA A 333 6.46 5.40 18.40
CA ALA A 333 6.13 5.85 17.07
C ALA A 333 5.27 7.13 17.08
N ASP A 334 4.25 7.19 17.95
CA ASP A 334 3.38 8.37 18.10
C ASP A 334 4.14 9.58 18.65
N LEU A 335 5.11 9.37 19.55
CA LEU A 335 5.99 10.42 20.06
C LEU A 335 6.95 10.94 18.99
N ILE A 336 7.49 10.05 18.15
CA ILE A 336 8.36 10.41 17.02
C ILE A 336 7.57 11.22 15.99
N GLU A 337 6.34 10.80 15.67
CA GLU A 337 5.46 11.50 14.74
C GLU A 337 5.15 12.94 15.19
N LYS A 338 4.91 13.14 16.49
CA LYS A 338 4.68 14.48 17.07
C LYS A 338 5.95 15.33 17.23
N SER A 339 7.12 14.76 16.98
CA SER A 339 8.41 15.43 17.13
C SER A 339 8.91 16.03 15.82
N ASN A 340 9.88 16.95 15.90
CA ASN A 340 10.53 17.53 14.71
C ASN A 340 11.68 16.66 14.14
N LEU A 341 11.79 15.39 14.55
CA LEU A 341 12.79 14.47 13.99
C LEU A 341 12.54 14.27 12.48
N GLN A 342 13.59 14.45 11.68
CA GLN A 342 13.50 14.28 10.22
C GLN A 342 13.81 12.85 9.79
N GLU A 343 14.70 12.16 10.50
CA GLU A 343 15.27 10.90 10.08
C GLU A 343 15.54 10.00 11.29
N VAL A 344 15.37 8.69 11.12
CA VAL A 344 15.68 7.68 12.14
C VAL A 344 16.42 6.51 11.48
N GLN A 345 17.49 6.06 12.14
CA GLN A 345 18.29 4.92 11.71
C GLN A 345 17.73 3.62 12.30
N VAL A 346 17.40 2.68 11.42
CA VAL A 346 16.81 1.39 11.78
C VAL A 346 17.60 0.24 11.16
N ARG A 347 17.52 -0.91 11.82
CA ARG A 347 18.00 -2.17 11.24
C ARG A 347 17.01 -2.65 10.17
N SER A 348 17.51 -3.41 9.21
CA SER A 348 16.72 -3.88 8.07
C SER A 348 17.18 -5.22 7.53
N PRO A 349 16.27 -6.01 6.92
CA PRO A 349 16.61 -7.11 6.04
C PRO A 349 17.68 -6.80 4.99
N LEU A 350 17.71 -5.59 4.42
CA LEU A 350 18.58 -5.23 3.29
C LEU A 350 20.08 -5.34 3.64
N VAL A 351 20.43 -4.91 4.85
CA VAL A 351 21.81 -4.87 5.39
C VAL A 351 22.12 -6.07 6.29
N CYS A 352 21.25 -7.09 6.31
CA CYS A 352 21.41 -8.22 7.19
C CYS A 352 22.50 -9.19 6.68
N GLU A 353 23.51 -9.44 7.50
CA GLU A 353 24.64 -10.34 7.20
C GLU A 353 24.36 -11.81 7.55
N SER A 354 23.14 -12.15 7.99
CA SER A 354 22.76 -13.53 8.31
C SER A 354 22.86 -14.43 7.06
N HIS A 355 23.49 -15.59 7.24
CA HIS A 355 23.64 -16.58 6.17
C HIS A 355 22.36 -17.39 5.93
N GLY A 356 21.96 -17.57 4.67
CA GLY A 356 20.80 -18.40 4.30
C GLY A 356 19.47 -17.93 4.89
N GLY A 357 19.32 -16.63 5.19
CA GLY A 357 18.11 -16.05 5.76
C GLY A 357 18.32 -14.67 6.38
N ILE A 358 17.50 -14.32 7.36
CA ILE A 358 17.54 -13.03 8.08
C ILE A 358 17.65 -13.30 9.59
N CYS A 359 18.26 -12.38 10.34
CA CYS A 359 18.19 -12.42 11.79
C CYS A 359 16.91 -11.76 12.32
N ALA A 360 16.47 -12.18 13.51
CA ALA A 360 15.28 -11.63 14.15
C ALA A 360 15.41 -10.12 14.43
N ALA A 361 16.60 -9.63 14.83
CA ALA A 361 16.82 -8.22 15.13
C ALA A 361 16.72 -7.30 13.91
N CYS A 362 17.17 -7.74 12.73
CA CYS A 362 17.04 -6.98 11.48
C CYS A 362 15.61 -6.98 10.94
N TYR A 363 14.82 -8.00 11.27
CA TYR A 363 13.40 -8.05 10.90
C TYR A 363 12.51 -7.31 11.92
N GLY A 364 12.77 -7.43 13.21
CA GLY A 364 11.97 -6.82 14.27
C GLY A 364 10.77 -7.69 14.66
N VAL A 365 9.56 -7.21 14.39
CA VAL A 365 8.30 -7.77 14.88
C VAL A 365 7.54 -8.53 13.78
N ASP A 366 6.93 -9.64 14.15
CA ASP A 366 5.90 -10.30 13.34
C ASP A 366 4.62 -9.45 13.40
N LEU A 367 4.34 -8.72 12.32
CA LEU A 367 3.19 -7.82 12.19
C LEU A 367 1.83 -8.54 12.32
N GLY A 368 1.80 -9.87 12.15
CA GLY A 368 0.58 -10.65 12.34
C GLY A 368 0.23 -10.88 13.82
N ARG A 369 1.24 -10.92 14.69
CA ARG A 369 1.08 -11.18 16.14
C ARG A 369 1.45 -9.99 17.02
N ASN A 370 2.10 -8.97 16.47
CA ASN A 370 2.72 -7.87 17.21
C ASN A 370 3.72 -8.33 18.28
N LEU A 371 4.37 -9.48 18.04
CA LEU A 371 5.42 -10.03 18.89
C LEU A 371 6.75 -10.11 18.13
N PRO A 372 7.91 -10.03 18.82
CA PRO A 372 9.21 -10.24 18.19
C PRO A 372 9.23 -11.53 17.36
N VAL A 373 9.78 -11.47 16.15
CA VAL A 373 9.73 -12.61 15.23
C VAL A 373 10.49 -13.82 15.78
N GLU A 374 9.86 -14.99 15.70
CA GLU A 374 10.45 -16.23 16.20
C GLU A 374 11.43 -16.86 15.21
N LEU A 375 12.38 -17.63 15.74
CA LEU A 375 13.31 -18.42 14.94
C LEU A 375 12.55 -19.42 14.07
N GLY A 376 12.92 -19.47 12.80
CA GLY A 376 12.31 -20.35 11.80
C GLY A 376 10.96 -19.89 11.25
N SER A 377 10.59 -18.64 11.49
CA SER A 377 9.47 -17.99 10.82
C SER A 377 9.74 -17.83 9.31
N PRO A 378 8.83 -18.23 8.41
CA PRO A 378 8.97 -18.12 6.96
C PRO A 378 8.64 -16.71 6.46
N VAL A 379 9.47 -15.73 6.85
CA VAL A 379 9.24 -14.31 6.58
C VAL A 379 9.22 -13.96 5.09
N GLY A 380 9.93 -14.70 4.25
CA GLY A 380 9.87 -14.52 2.80
C GLY A 380 8.54 -14.92 2.18
N LEU A 381 7.91 -16.00 2.66
CA LEU A 381 6.58 -16.40 2.22
C LEU A 381 5.53 -15.37 2.65
N ILE A 382 5.62 -14.89 3.88
CA ILE A 382 4.75 -13.84 4.41
C ILE A 382 4.90 -12.57 3.57
N ALA A 383 6.15 -12.13 3.30
CA ALA A 383 6.41 -10.98 2.45
C ALA A 383 5.83 -11.12 1.03
N ALA A 384 6.04 -12.27 0.38
CA ALA A 384 5.51 -12.54 -0.94
C ALA A 384 3.97 -12.48 -0.98
N GLN A 385 3.30 -13.01 0.05
CA GLN A 385 1.84 -12.95 0.17
C GLN A 385 1.34 -11.54 0.46
N SER A 386 2.00 -10.81 1.37
CA SER A 386 1.67 -9.42 1.70
C SER A 386 1.81 -8.47 0.50
N ILE A 387 2.64 -8.81 -0.48
CA ILE A 387 2.78 -8.04 -1.73
C ILE A 387 1.79 -8.54 -2.80
N GLY A 388 1.65 -9.85 -2.94
CA GLY A 388 0.89 -10.50 -4.01
C GLY A 388 -0.64 -10.45 -3.84
N GLU A 389 -1.15 -10.65 -2.61
CA GLU A 389 -2.58 -10.60 -2.32
C GLU A 389 -3.17 -9.20 -2.60
N PRO A 390 -2.56 -8.10 -2.12
CA PRO A 390 -3.00 -6.77 -2.50
C PRO A 390 -2.78 -6.48 -3.99
N GLY A 391 -1.75 -7.09 -4.62
CA GLY A 391 -1.56 -7.03 -6.07
C GLY A 391 -2.76 -7.58 -6.86
N THR A 392 -3.41 -8.63 -6.36
CA THR A 392 -4.67 -9.13 -6.93
C THR A 392 -5.81 -8.13 -6.68
N GLN A 393 -5.87 -7.52 -5.50
CA GLN A 393 -6.85 -6.46 -5.21
C GLN A 393 -6.70 -5.25 -6.13
N LEU A 394 -5.47 -4.85 -6.52
CA LEU A 394 -5.23 -3.77 -7.48
C LEU A 394 -5.96 -4.03 -8.80
N THR A 395 -5.90 -5.27 -9.29
CA THR A 395 -6.58 -5.66 -10.53
C THR A 395 -8.10 -5.69 -10.35
N LEU A 396 -8.59 -6.11 -9.18
CA LEU A 396 -10.02 -6.23 -8.89
C LEU A 396 -10.70 -4.89 -8.58
N ARG A 397 -10.00 -3.90 -8.01
CA ARG A 397 -10.57 -2.56 -7.74
C ARG A 397 -10.96 -1.81 -9.02
N THR A 398 -10.39 -2.20 -10.18
CA THR A 398 -10.84 -1.70 -11.49
C THR A 398 -12.32 -2.03 -11.80
N LYS A 399 -12.91 -3.06 -11.16
CA LYS A 399 -14.34 -3.43 -11.33
C LYS A 399 -15.31 -2.30 -11.01
N HIS A 400 -14.98 -1.48 -10.01
CA HIS A 400 -15.89 -0.44 -9.51
C HIS A 400 -15.63 0.93 -10.14
N ALA A 401 -14.44 1.14 -10.72
CA ALA A 401 -14.05 2.37 -11.41
C ALA A 401 -14.23 2.30 -12.94
N GLY A 402 -14.50 1.10 -13.49
CA GLY A 402 -14.64 0.84 -14.93
C GLY A 402 -15.78 1.64 -15.59
N GLY A 403 -15.47 2.86 -16.00
CA GLY A 403 -16.39 3.77 -16.69
C GLY A 403 -16.49 5.17 -16.10
N ILE A 404 -15.78 5.50 -15.01
CA ILE A 404 -15.85 6.81 -14.34
C ILE A 404 -14.51 7.53 -14.47
N ALA A 405 -14.57 8.73 -15.04
CA ALA A 405 -13.43 9.59 -15.38
C ALA A 405 -12.57 10.10 -14.21
N VAL A 406 -12.99 9.89 -12.96
CA VAL A 406 -12.46 10.66 -11.81
C VAL A 406 -11.27 9.96 -11.13
N SER A 407 -11.05 8.66 -11.34
CA SER A 407 -9.88 7.98 -10.77
C SER A 407 -8.66 8.14 -11.67
N THR A 408 -7.65 8.85 -11.18
CA THR A 408 -6.26 8.81 -11.65
C THR A 408 -5.91 7.38 -12.04
N ASP A 409 -5.39 7.19 -13.26
CA ASP A 409 -5.25 5.94 -14.01
C ASP A 409 -4.87 4.69 -13.16
N VAL A 410 -5.88 4.08 -12.51
CA VAL A 410 -5.79 2.87 -11.67
C VAL A 410 -5.21 1.70 -12.46
N THR A 411 -5.31 1.75 -13.80
CA THR A 411 -4.87 0.67 -14.68
C THR A 411 -3.35 0.54 -14.81
N GLN A 412 -2.56 1.48 -14.27
CA GLN A 412 -1.09 1.44 -14.34
C GLN A 412 -0.41 0.75 -13.12
N GLY A 413 -1.17 0.41 -12.06
CA GLY A 413 -0.59 -0.07 -10.81
C GLY A 413 0.24 -1.36 -10.94
N LEU A 414 -0.40 -2.47 -11.34
CA LEU A 414 0.29 -3.77 -11.43
C LEU A 414 1.44 -3.80 -12.45
N PRO A 415 1.29 -3.29 -13.69
CA PRO A 415 2.39 -3.27 -14.66
C PRO A 415 3.63 -2.53 -14.13
N ARG A 416 3.43 -1.45 -13.36
CA ARG A 416 4.52 -0.73 -12.72
C ARG A 416 5.20 -1.55 -11.63
N VAL A 417 4.43 -2.23 -10.79
CA VAL A 417 4.97 -3.15 -9.77
C VAL A 417 5.80 -4.27 -10.43
N GLU A 418 5.31 -4.85 -11.53
CA GLU A 418 6.06 -5.85 -12.28
C GLU A 418 7.35 -5.30 -12.90
N GLU A 419 7.31 -4.08 -13.45
CA GLU A 419 8.48 -3.41 -14.01
C GLU A 419 9.59 -3.22 -12.96
N ILE A 420 9.20 -2.83 -11.73
CA ILE A 420 10.10 -2.64 -10.58
C ILE A 420 10.74 -3.97 -10.19
N PHE A 421 9.94 -5.01 -9.91
CA PHE A 421 10.47 -6.29 -9.42
C PHE A 421 11.21 -7.11 -10.50
N GLU A 422 10.95 -6.86 -11.78
CA GLU A 422 11.75 -7.46 -12.87
C GLU A 422 12.99 -6.62 -13.24
N ALA A 423 13.23 -5.49 -12.55
CA ALA A 423 14.32 -4.56 -12.83
C ALA A 423 14.41 -4.21 -14.34
N ARG A 424 13.24 -3.94 -14.95
CA ARG A 424 13.12 -3.53 -16.35
C ARG A 424 13.42 -2.05 -16.48
N THR A 425 13.98 -1.66 -17.63
CA THR A 425 14.18 -0.25 -17.96
C THR A 425 12.81 0.41 -18.15
N PRO A 426 12.49 1.49 -17.42
CA PRO A 426 11.19 2.14 -17.51
C PRO A 426 10.92 2.72 -18.89
N LYS A 427 9.66 2.69 -19.34
CA LYS A 427 9.24 3.34 -20.60
C LYS A 427 9.49 4.85 -20.58
N PHE A 428 9.25 5.48 -19.43
CA PHE A 428 9.49 6.89 -19.18
C PHE A 428 10.68 7.06 -18.25
N GLU A 429 11.88 6.81 -18.77
CA GLU A 429 13.12 6.86 -17.99
C GLU A 429 13.46 8.30 -17.56
N GLY A 430 13.61 8.52 -16.26
CA GLY A 430 14.23 9.73 -15.68
C GLY A 430 15.75 9.63 -15.72
N ILE A 431 16.42 10.75 -15.97
CA ILE A 431 17.88 10.80 -16.14
C ILE A 431 18.53 11.31 -14.85
N LEU A 432 19.61 10.65 -14.41
CA LEU A 432 20.46 11.05 -13.28
C LEU A 432 21.74 11.74 -13.76
N ALA A 433 22.21 12.71 -12.99
CA ALA A 433 23.52 13.30 -13.17
C ALA A 433 24.62 12.26 -12.88
N ARG A 434 25.51 12.00 -13.84
CA ARG A 434 26.64 11.07 -13.69
C ARG A 434 27.87 11.70 -13.05
N GLN A 435 27.90 13.03 -12.99
CA GLN A 435 29.01 13.80 -12.42
C GLN A 435 28.47 15.05 -11.74
N ASP A 436 29.27 15.63 -10.87
CA ASP A 436 29.02 16.96 -10.33
C ASP A 436 29.21 18.02 -11.42
N GLY A 437 28.27 18.95 -11.55
CA GLY A 437 28.34 19.92 -12.63
C GLY A 437 27.32 21.03 -12.55
N LYS A 438 27.42 21.95 -13.51
CA LYS A 438 26.43 23.01 -13.72
C LYS A 438 25.54 22.63 -14.89
N VAL A 439 24.23 22.69 -14.68
CA VAL A 439 23.24 22.41 -15.73
C VAL A 439 23.07 23.65 -16.62
N SER A 440 23.01 23.44 -17.92
CA SER A 440 22.62 24.45 -18.91
C SER A 440 21.46 23.89 -19.74
N VAL A 441 20.34 24.59 -19.78
CA VAL A 441 19.16 24.21 -20.58
C VAL A 441 19.10 25.09 -21.81
N VAL A 442 19.09 24.48 -22.99
CA VAL A 442 19.00 25.17 -24.28
C VAL A 442 17.70 24.77 -24.96
N GLU A 443 16.88 25.75 -25.30
CA GLU A 443 15.63 25.56 -26.04
C GLU A 443 15.79 26.12 -27.47
N GLU A 444 15.89 25.24 -28.47
CA GLU A 444 15.96 25.58 -29.89
C GLU A 444 14.67 25.13 -30.59
N GLY A 445 13.70 26.06 -30.72
CA GLY A 445 12.40 25.77 -31.34
C GLY A 445 11.62 24.71 -30.56
N GLU A 446 11.33 23.56 -31.18
CA GLU A 446 10.62 22.44 -30.55
C GLU A 446 11.55 21.46 -29.78
N LYS A 447 12.87 21.61 -29.90
CA LYS A 447 13.84 20.71 -29.24
C LYS A 447 14.43 21.38 -28.01
N ARG A 448 14.28 20.72 -26.86
CA ARG A 448 14.91 21.11 -25.60
C ARG A 448 16.09 20.17 -25.34
N ARG A 449 17.25 20.73 -25.05
CA ARG A 449 18.47 19.98 -24.73
C ARG A 449 19.00 20.42 -23.37
N LEU A 450 19.45 19.44 -22.60
CA LEU A 450 20.03 19.65 -21.29
C LEU A 450 21.50 19.26 -21.33
N PHE A 451 22.37 20.19 -20.95
CA PHE A 451 23.81 19.99 -20.86
C PHE A 451 24.24 19.97 -19.41
N LEU A 452 24.99 18.96 -19.00
CA LEU A 452 25.63 18.91 -17.70
C LEU A 452 27.12 19.15 -17.88
N VAL A 453 27.59 20.35 -17.50
CA VAL A 453 29.00 20.73 -17.62
C VAL A 453 29.70 20.38 -16.31
N GLY A 454 30.48 19.30 -16.33
CA GLY A 454 31.28 18.85 -15.20
C GLY A 454 32.79 19.01 -15.43
N LYS A 455 33.59 18.34 -14.58
CA LYS A 455 35.06 18.37 -14.68
C LYS A 455 35.60 17.46 -15.78
N GLU A 456 34.88 16.39 -16.11
CA GLU A 456 35.32 15.35 -17.06
C GLU A 456 34.82 15.59 -18.49
N GLY A 457 33.94 16.58 -18.68
CA GLY A 457 33.35 16.94 -19.96
C GLY A 457 31.93 17.47 -19.82
N THR A 458 31.29 17.69 -20.96
CA THR A 458 29.88 18.09 -21.04
C THR A 458 29.05 16.89 -21.49
N ASP A 459 28.11 16.44 -20.66
CA ASP A 459 27.12 15.44 -21.06
C ASP A 459 25.92 16.14 -21.73
N GLU A 460 25.53 15.69 -22.92
CA GLU A 460 24.36 16.20 -23.65
C GLU A 460 23.20 15.20 -23.52
N PHE A 461 22.02 15.73 -23.15
CA PHE A 461 20.79 14.97 -23.03
C PHE A 461 19.67 15.62 -23.84
N ASP A 462 19.09 14.85 -24.76
CA ASP A 462 17.86 15.26 -25.45
C ASP A 462 16.65 15.15 -24.52
N VAL A 463 15.87 16.23 -24.41
CA VAL A 463 14.66 16.26 -23.58
C VAL A 463 13.43 16.14 -24.49
N PRO A 464 12.69 15.02 -24.45
CA PRO A 464 11.47 14.87 -25.23
C PRO A 464 10.45 15.97 -24.96
N PHE A 465 9.66 16.31 -25.98
CA PHE A 465 8.59 17.29 -25.85
C PHE A 465 7.57 16.87 -24.78
N GLY A 466 7.16 17.81 -23.91
CA GLY A 466 6.23 17.56 -22.80
C GLY A 466 6.85 16.96 -21.52
N ARG A 467 8.16 16.63 -21.50
CA ARG A 467 8.85 16.25 -20.26
C ARG A 467 9.16 17.47 -19.39
N GLU A 468 8.93 17.34 -18.09
CA GLU A 468 9.32 18.35 -17.10
C GLU A 468 10.81 18.17 -16.72
N ILE A 469 11.53 19.28 -16.69
CA ILE A 469 12.92 19.35 -16.21
C ILE A 469 12.85 19.74 -14.74
N LEU A 470 13.47 18.94 -13.87
CA LEU A 470 13.39 19.14 -12.41
C LEU A 470 14.41 20.18 -11.89
N VAL A 471 15.40 20.50 -12.73
CA VAL A 471 16.53 21.38 -12.41
C VAL A 471 16.43 22.69 -13.18
N LYS A 472 16.92 23.77 -12.58
CA LYS A 472 16.92 25.10 -13.20
C LYS A 472 18.16 25.33 -14.05
N ASP A 473 18.03 26.21 -15.04
CA ASP A 473 19.17 26.67 -15.82
C ASP A 473 20.22 27.34 -14.92
N GLY A 474 21.46 26.90 -15.03
CA GLY A 474 22.59 27.34 -14.22
C GLY A 474 22.67 26.75 -12.81
N GLU A 475 21.81 25.80 -12.45
CA GLU A 475 21.86 25.11 -11.15
C GLU A 475 23.10 24.19 -11.04
N LYS A 476 23.71 24.16 -9.84
CA LYS A 476 24.78 23.22 -9.53
C LYS A 476 24.17 21.94 -8.96
N VAL A 477 24.37 20.84 -9.65
CA VAL A 477 23.85 19.52 -9.27
C VAL A 477 24.99 18.62 -8.83
N LYS A 478 24.68 17.70 -7.92
CA LYS A 478 25.60 16.64 -7.51
C LYS A 478 25.35 15.38 -8.34
N MET A 479 26.34 14.52 -8.41
CA MET A 479 26.21 13.17 -8.93
C MET A 479 25.03 12.46 -8.22
N GLY A 480 24.17 11.82 -9.00
CA GLY A 480 22.94 11.18 -8.52
C GLY A 480 21.72 12.08 -8.40
N THR A 481 21.80 13.38 -8.69
CA THR A 481 20.61 14.24 -8.77
C THR A 481 19.79 13.91 -10.02
N GLN A 482 18.47 13.79 -9.87
CA GLN A 482 17.56 13.56 -10.99
C GLN A 482 17.34 14.85 -11.78
N LEU A 483 17.63 14.81 -13.08
CA LEU A 483 17.58 15.96 -13.99
C LEU A 483 16.22 16.06 -14.70
N LEU A 484 15.67 14.92 -15.12
CA LEU A 484 14.40 14.83 -15.84
C LEU A 484 13.36 14.06 -15.04
N ALA A 485 12.11 14.56 -15.06
CA ALA A 485 10.97 13.86 -14.49
C ALA A 485 10.77 12.50 -15.18
N GLY A 486 10.47 11.48 -14.37
CA GLY A 486 10.27 10.10 -14.82
C GLY A 486 10.79 9.08 -13.81
N SER A 487 10.62 7.82 -14.17
CA SER A 487 11.07 6.69 -13.36
C SER A 487 12.53 6.38 -13.62
N LEU A 488 13.33 6.25 -12.58
CA LEU A 488 14.77 5.97 -12.70
C LEU A 488 15.01 4.50 -13.03
N ASP A 489 15.98 4.22 -13.91
CA ASP A 489 16.46 2.86 -14.19
C ASP A 489 17.32 2.36 -13.03
N PRO A 490 16.92 1.29 -12.33
CA PRO A 490 17.66 0.74 -11.21
C PRO A 490 19.09 0.32 -11.56
N LYS A 491 19.37 -0.14 -12.79
CA LYS A 491 20.71 -0.59 -13.19
C LYS A 491 21.68 0.57 -13.28
N LYS A 492 21.25 1.69 -13.88
CA LYS A 492 22.05 2.92 -13.94
C LYS A 492 22.20 3.54 -12.55
N MET A 493 21.21 3.39 -11.68
CA MET A 493 21.28 3.89 -10.32
C MET A 493 22.34 3.16 -9.48
N VAL A 494 22.51 1.84 -9.63
CA VAL A 494 23.57 1.09 -8.94
C VAL A 494 24.95 1.63 -9.30
N GLU A 495 25.17 1.96 -10.58
CA GLU A 495 26.45 2.50 -11.07
C GLU A 495 26.75 3.91 -10.54
N VAL A 496 25.71 4.74 -10.33
CA VAL A 496 25.87 6.15 -9.97
C VAL A 496 25.81 6.39 -8.45
N VAL A 497 24.80 5.86 -7.77
CA VAL A 497 24.50 6.17 -6.36
C VAL A 497 24.83 4.99 -5.44
N GLY A 498 25.06 3.80 -6.00
CA GLY A 498 25.40 2.59 -5.25
C GLY A 498 24.20 1.75 -4.83
N LEU A 499 24.48 0.64 -4.14
CA LEU A 499 23.52 -0.42 -3.83
C LEU A 499 22.46 0.02 -2.82
N ALA A 500 22.86 0.58 -1.67
CA ALA A 500 21.95 0.93 -0.58
C ALA A 500 20.90 1.97 -1.01
N ALA A 501 21.33 3.01 -1.75
CA ALA A 501 20.43 4.02 -2.30
C ALA A 501 19.46 3.42 -3.33
N THR A 502 19.93 2.51 -4.19
CA THR A 502 19.07 1.84 -5.18
C THR A 502 18.04 0.94 -4.52
N GLN A 503 18.41 0.19 -3.49
CA GLN A 503 17.48 -0.63 -2.72
C GLN A 503 16.40 0.23 -2.05
N LYS A 504 16.80 1.33 -1.39
CA LYS A 504 15.86 2.30 -0.79
C LYS A 504 14.90 2.86 -1.84
N TYR A 505 15.41 3.24 -3.02
CA TYR A 505 14.58 3.73 -4.12
C TYR A 505 13.54 2.69 -4.57
N LEU A 506 13.93 1.42 -4.78
CA LEU A 506 12.98 0.37 -5.20
C LEU A 506 11.87 0.13 -4.17
N VAL A 507 12.22 0.12 -2.88
CA VAL A 507 11.25 -0.02 -1.78
C VAL A 507 10.27 1.16 -1.78
N ASN A 508 10.78 2.39 -1.80
CA ASN A 508 9.94 3.58 -1.79
C ASN A 508 9.05 3.69 -3.04
N GLU A 509 9.57 3.34 -4.20
CA GLU A 509 8.82 3.40 -5.46
C GLU A 509 7.70 2.37 -5.49
N ALA A 510 7.97 1.13 -5.06
CA ALA A 510 6.93 0.11 -4.91
C ALA A 510 5.85 0.55 -3.90
N LEU A 511 6.27 1.11 -2.76
CA LEU A 511 5.36 1.61 -1.73
C LEU A 511 4.46 2.75 -2.24
N LYS A 512 5.01 3.69 -3.03
CA LYS A 512 4.24 4.76 -3.67
C LYS A 512 3.15 4.20 -4.59
N VAL A 513 3.45 3.15 -5.35
CA VAL A 513 2.45 2.52 -6.23
C VAL A 513 1.31 1.91 -5.40
N TYR A 514 1.59 1.13 -4.36
CA TYR A 514 0.54 0.57 -3.49
C TYR A 514 -0.24 1.67 -2.76
N SER A 515 0.44 2.70 -2.24
CA SER A 515 -0.17 3.81 -1.52
C SER A 515 -1.08 4.64 -2.42
N SER A 516 -0.69 4.91 -3.68
CA SER A 516 -1.53 5.63 -4.65
C SER A 516 -2.88 4.93 -4.90
N GLN A 517 -2.95 3.62 -4.62
CA GLN A 517 -4.11 2.78 -4.85
C GLN A 517 -4.93 2.53 -3.58
N GLY A 518 -4.63 3.22 -2.47
CA GLY A 518 -5.38 3.05 -1.23
C GLY A 518 -5.00 1.79 -0.46
N ILE A 519 -3.79 1.25 -0.66
CA ILE A 519 -3.30 0.04 0.03
C ILE A 519 -2.09 0.43 0.89
N SER A 520 -2.21 0.19 2.19
CA SER A 520 -1.09 0.30 3.13
C SER A 520 -0.28 -0.99 3.11
N LEU A 521 1.01 -0.89 2.86
CA LEU A 521 1.96 -1.99 2.90
C LEU A 521 3.15 -1.58 3.78
N ASP A 522 3.64 -2.48 4.63
CA ASP A 522 4.82 -2.21 5.45
C ASP A 522 6.10 -2.51 4.66
N ASP A 523 7.08 -1.60 4.73
CA ASP A 523 8.27 -1.65 3.88
C ASP A 523 9.13 -2.89 4.10
N ILE A 524 9.02 -3.55 5.26
CA ILE A 524 9.76 -4.76 5.56
C ILE A 524 9.51 -5.89 4.56
N HIS A 525 8.27 -6.02 4.07
CA HIS A 525 7.94 -7.05 3.08
C HIS A 525 8.64 -6.76 1.75
N LEU A 526 8.69 -5.49 1.34
CA LEU A 526 9.40 -5.04 0.15
C LEU A 526 10.91 -5.24 0.31
N GLU A 527 11.47 -4.89 1.47
CA GLU A 527 12.89 -5.06 1.79
C GLU A 527 13.34 -6.52 1.69
N VAL A 528 12.52 -7.47 2.16
CA VAL A 528 12.82 -8.91 2.04
C VAL A 528 12.94 -9.34 0.58
N VAL A 529 12.03 -8.89 -0.30
CA VAL A 529 12.06 -9.23 -1.73
C VAL A 529 13.18 -8.50 -2.46
N VAL A 530 13.37 -7.20 -2.18
CA VAL A 530 14.42 -6.38 -2.79
C VAL A 530 15.79 -6.94 -2.40
N ARG A 531 15.99 -7.42 -1.16
CA ARG A 531 17.23 -8.14 -0.79
C ARG A 531 17.52 -9.30 -1.74
N GLN A 532 16.51 -10.09 -2.11
CA GLN A 532 16.69 -11.22 -3.03
C GLN A 532 17.00 -10.81 -4.48
N MET A 533 16.69 -9.56 -4.87
CA MET A 533 17.09 -9.01 -6.17
C MET A 533 18.59 -8.66 -6.24
N PHE A 534 19.24 -8.41 -5.09
CA PHE A 534 20.67 -8.06 -4.96
C PHE A 534 21.54 -9.16 -4.32
N ASN A 535 20.95 -10.30 -3.98
CA ASN A 535 21.61 -11.42 -3.30
C ASN A 535 22.60 -12.20 -4.21
N LYS A 536 22.79 -11.77 -5.47
CA LYS A 536 23.68 -12.44 -6.42
C LYS A 536 24.91 -11.60 -6.70
N LEU A 537 26.02 -12.29 -6.84
CA LEU A 537 27.35 -11.73 -7.05
C LEU A 537 27.82 -12.11 -8.45
N LYS A 538 28.35 -11.15 -9.19
CA LYS A 538 28.99 -11.38 -10.48
C LYS A 538 30.50 -11.42 -10.28
N VAL A 539 31.14 -12.47 -10.77
CA VAL A 539 32.59 -12.63 -10.71
C VAL A 539 33.24 -11.64 -11.67
N MET A 540 34.14 -10.79 -11.17
CA MET A 540 34.91 -9.85 -11.99
C MET A 540 36.27 -10.46 -12.32
N GLU A 541 36.98 -10.93 -11.30
CA GLU A 541 38.25 -11.64 -11.43
C GLU A 541 38.16 -12.97 -10.69
N ALA A 542 38.44 -14.08 -11.37
CA ALA A 542 38.38 -15.43 -10.80
C ALA A 542 39.38 -15.63 -9.64
N GLY A 543 40.51 -14.94 -9.68
CA GLY A 543 41.65 -15.25 -8.81
C GLY A 543 42.20 -16.65 -9.11
N ASP A 544 42.54 -17.40 -8.06
CA ASP A 544 43.02 -18.79 -8.14
C ASP A 544 41.90 -19.82 -7.89
N THR A 545 40.62 -19.40 -7.92
CA THR A 545 39.46 -20.30 -7.74
C THR A 545 39.02 -20.93 -9.07
N SER A 546 38.13 -21.92 -9.00
CA SER A 546 37.49 -22.53 -10.18
C SER A 546 36.36 -21.69 -10.79
N LEU A 547 36.15 -20.45 -10.33
CA LEU A 547 35.07 -19.58 -10.80
C LEU A 547 35.44 -18.90 -12.11
N ILE A 548 34.43 -18.59 -12.93
CA ILE A 548 34.64 -17.99 -14.25
C ILE A 548 34.29 -16.49 -14.21
N PRO A 549 35.11 -15.58 -14.78
CA PRO A 549 34.73 -14.18 -14.94
C PRO A 549 33.39 -14.03 -15.67
N GLY A 550 32.50 -13.19 -15.12
CA GLY A 550 31.13 -12.98 -15.60
C GLY A 550 30.10 -13.99 -15.07
N GLN A 551 30.52 -15.04 -14.37
CA GLN A 551 29.61 -16.00 -13.74
C GLN A 551 28.84 -15.32 -12.60
N VAL A 552 27.54 -15.61 -12.50
CA VAL A 552 26.69 -15.18 -11.39
C VAL A 552 26.63 -16.30 -10.34
N ILE A 553 27.01 -15.98 -9.12
CA ILE A 553 27.10 -16.90 -7.98
C ILE A 553 26.42 -16.31 -6.74
N THR A 554 26.21 -17.15 -5.73
CA THR A 554 25.75 -16.74 -4.40
C THR A 554 26.93 -16.42 -3.49
N GLU A 555 26.68 -15.71 -2.39
CA GLU A 555 27.70 -15.43 -1.38
C GLU A 555 28.23 -16.72 -0.73
N THR A 556 27.38 -17.74 -0.56
CA THR A 556 27.78 -19.07 -0.07
C THR A 556 28.81 -19.71 -0.98
N GLN A 557 28.54 -19.72 -2.29
CA GLN A 557 29.45 -20.30 -3.29
C GLN A 557 30.79 -19.56 -3.31
N LEU A 558 30.78 -18.24 -3.15
CA LEU A 558 32.00 -17.45 -3.04
C LEU A 558 32.80 -17.80 -1.78
N LYS A 559 32.14 -17.95 -0.63
CA LYS A 559 32.79 -18.37 0.62
C LYS A 559 33.39 -19.75 0.49
N GLU A 560 32.63 -20.74 0.01
CA GLU A 560 33.10 -22.11 -0.22
C GLU A 560 34.30 -22.15 -1.19
N ALA A 561 34.25 -21.38 -2.29
CA ALA A 561 35.35 -21.30 -3.26
C ALA A 561 36.61 -20.66 -2.66
N ASN A 562 36.46 -19.61 -1.87
CA ASN A 562 37.59 -18.92 -1.23
C ASN A 562 38.16 -19.70 -0.03
N ASP A 563 37.33 -20.44 0.71
CA ASP A 563 37.74 -21.26 1.85
C ASP A 563 38.48 -22.54 1.39
N ALA A 564 38.24 -22.99 0.16
CA ALA A 564 38.99 -24.06 -0.47
C ALA A 564 40.43 -23.68 -0.86
N LEU A 565 40.77 -22.38 -0.83
CA LEU A 565 42.11 -21.89 -1.18
C LEU A 565 43.12 -22.06 -0.03
N GLY A 566 44.38 -22.33 -0.40
CA GLY A 566 45.51 -22.35 0.53
C GLY A 566 45.99 -20.94 0.93
N LYS A 567 46.78 -20.84 2.02
CA LYS A 567 47.37 -19.56 2.46
C LYS A 567 48.24 -18.95 1.35
N GLY A 568 47.90 -17.75 0.87
CA GLY A 568 48.67 -16.98 -0.11
C GLY A 568 48.09 -16.94 -1.52
N GLN A 569 47.00 -17.68 -1.80
CA GLN A 569 46.30 -17.64 -3.09
C GLN A 569 45.35 -16.44 -3.20
N LYS A 570 45.18 -15.93 -4.43
CA LYS A 570 44.33 -14.77 -4.72
C LYS A 570 42.85 -15.17 -4.68
N LYS A 571 42.11 -14.54 -3.77
CA LYS A 571 40.65 -14.66 -3.67
C LYS A 571 39.96 -14.08 -4.90
N THR A 572 38.79 -14.61 -5.21
CA THR A 572 37.91 -14.09 -6.27
C THR A 572 37.41 -12.70 -5.91
N LYS A 573 37.46 -11.77 -6.87
CA LYS A 573 36.79 -10.48 -6.76
C LYS A 573 35.41 -10.56 -7.40
N VAL A 574 34.42 -10.05 -6.69
CA VAL A 574 33.02 -10.05 -7.11
C VAL A 574 32.41 -8.67 -6.96
N GLU A 575 31.30 -8.45 -7.64
CA GLU A 575 30.46 -7.27 -7.52
C GLU A 575 29.00 -7.69 -7.37
N HIS A 576 28.21 -6.97 -6.56
CA HIS A 576 26.78 -7.23 -6.48
C HIS A 576 26.11 -6.93 -7.81
N THR A 577 25.19 -7.79 -8.22
CA THR A 577 24.44 -7.63 -9.45
C THR A 577 22.95 -7.63 -9.16
N LEU A 578 22.26 -6.65 -9.73
CA LEU A 578 20.81 -6.55 -9.70
C LEU A 578 20.20 -7.51 -10.73
N LEU A 579 19.36 -8.44 -10.27
CA LEU A 579 18.54 -9.30 -11.10
C LEU A 579 17.06 -9.12 -10.78
N GLY A 580 16.22 -9.13 -11.81
CA GLY A 580 14.77 -9.27 -11.62
C GLY A 580 14.41 -10.59 -10.94
N ILE A 581 13.26 -10.63 -10.27
CA ILE A 581 12.82 -11.78 -9.46
C ILE A 581 12.80 -13.10 -10.25
N THR A 582 12.40 -13.09 -11.53
CA THR A 582 12.38 -14.29 -12.38
C THR A 582 13.78 -14.83 -12.66
N LYS A 583 14.76 -13.96 -12.88
CA LYS A 583 16.15 -14.39 -13.11
C LYS A 583 16.84 -14.81 -11.81
N SER A 584 16.50 -14.14 -10.70
CA SER A 584 17.05 -14.46 -9.38
C SER A 584 16.59 -15.85 -8.90
N SER A 585 15.31 -16.21 -9.09
CA SER A 585 14.75 -17.52 -8.69
C SER A 585 15.34 -18.70 -9.48
N LEU A 586 15.71 -18.51 -10.74
CA LEU A 586 16.42 -19.51 -11.56
C LEU A 586 17.88 -19.73 -11.12
N LYS A 587 18.45 -18.81 -10.34
CA LYS A 587 19.84 -18.86 -9.85
C LYS A 587 19.91 -19.13 -8.34
N THR A 588 18.96 -19.89 -7.82
CA THR A 588 18.94 -20.40 -6.44
C THR A 588 19.98 -21.52 -6.25
N GLU A 589 20.34 -21.81 -4.99
CA GLU A 589 21.27 -22.91 -4.69
C GLU A 589 20.65 -24.28 -4.94
N SER A 590 19.36 -24.43 -4.58
CA SER A 590 18.61 -25.64 -4.87
C SER A 590 18.24 -25.72 -6.33
N TRP A 591 18.77 -26.74 -7.01
CA TRP A 591 18.35 -27.04 -8.36
C TRP A 591 16.93 -27.63 -8.39
N MET A 592 16.46 -28.29 -7.32
CA MET A 592 15.08 -28.80 -7.23
C MET A 592 14.06 -27.65 -7.20
N ALA A 593 14.32 -26.62 -6.40
CA ALA A 593 13.48 -25.43 -6.36
C ALA A 593 13.46 -24.72 -7.72
N ALA A 594 14.62 -24.49 -8.33
CA ALA A 594 14.71 -23.87 -9.65
C ALA A 594 13.98 -24.67 -10.74
N ALA A 595 14.16 -26.00 -10.77
CA ALA A 595 13.56 -26.89 -11.78
C ALA A 595 12.03 -26.92 -11.73
N SER A 596 11.44 -26.72 -10.54
CA SER A 596 9.99 -26.65 -10.35
C SER A 596 9.36 -25.31 -10.74
N PHE A 597 10.17 -24.26 -10.98
CA PHE A 597 9.67 -22.94 -11.37
C PHE A 597 9.50 -22.81 -12.89
N MET A 598 10.61 -22.74 -13.63
CA MET A 598 10.66 -22.59 -15.09
C MET A 598 11.92 -23.26 -15.67
N GLU A 599 11.94 -23.48 -16.99
CA GLU A 599 13.11 -23.98 -17.74
C GLU A 599 13.71 -25.30 -17.19
N THR A 600 12.84 -26.20 -16.73
CA THR A 600 13.19 -27.46 -16.05
C THR A 600 14.29 -28.24 -16.76
N THR A 601 14.19 -28.44 -18.09
CA THR A 601 15.20 -29.18 -18.86
C THR A 601 16.59 -28.56 -18.76
N ARG A 602 16.69 -27.23 -18.84
CA ARG A 602 17.98 -26.53 -18.74
C ARG A 602 18.57 -26.68 -17.34
N VAL A 603 17.75 -26.51 -16.30
CA VAL A 603 18.18 -26.62 -14.90
C VAL A 603 18.67 -28.03 -14.58
N LEU A 604 17.91 -29.06 -14.99
CA LEU A 604 18.29 -30.46 -14.76
C LEU A 604 19.56 -30.85 -15.52
N THR A 605 19.71 -30.37 -16.76
CA THR A 605 20.91 -30.63 -17.56
C THR A 605 22.15 -30.00 -16.91
N GLU A 606 22.06 -28.75 -16.46
CA GLU A 606 23.16 -28.08 -15.75
C GLU A 606 23.50 -28.81 -14.45
N ALA A 607 22.49 -29.21 -13.67
CA ALA A 607 22.68 -29.96 -12.42
C ALA A 607 23.33 -31.33 -12.63
N ALA A 608 22.92 -32.06 -13.69
CA ALA A 608 23.49 -33.36 -14.03
C ALA A 608 24.96 -33.26 -14.50
N ILE A 609 25.27 -32.29 -15.37
CA ILE A 609 26.65 -32.07 -15.87
C ILE A 609 27.58 -31.65 -14.73
N SER A 610 27.11 -30.80 -13.83
CA SER A 610 27.91 -30.29 -12.71
C SER A 610 27.93 -31.21 -11.48
N GLY A 611 27.16 -32.30 -11.47
CA GLY A 611 27.04 -33.18 -10.31
C GLY A 611 26.54 -32.46 -9.06
N LYS A 612 25.65 -31.46 -9.22
CA LYS A 612 25.18 -30.62 -8.10
C LYS A 612 24.43 -31.44 -7.05
N VAL A 613 24.82 -31.26 -5.79
CA VAL A 613 24.14 -31.84 -4.62
C VAL A 613 23.19 -30.82 -4.02
N ASP A 614 21.93 -31.19 -3.81
CA ASP A 614 20.94 -30.33 -3.16
C ASP A 614 21.00 -30.49 -1.63
N LYS A 615 21.11 -29.37 -0.91
CA LYS A 615 21.24 -29.34 0.57
C LYS A 615 19.88 -29.25 1.29
N LEU A 616 18.76 -29.12 0.57
CA LEU A 616 17.39 -29.12 1.12
C LEU A 616 17.16 -28.07 2.22
N LEU A 617 17.73 -26.87 2.07
CA LEU A 617 17.67 -25.80 3.08
C LEU A 617 16.37 -24.98 3.05
N GLY A 618 15.65 -24.99 1.92
CA GLY A 618 14.44 -24.23 1.69
C GLY A 618 13.15 -25.02 1.96
N LEU A 619 12.02 -24.35 1.73
CA LEU A 619 10.69 -24.95 1.93
C LEU A 619 10.33 -25.92 0.79
N LYS A 620 10.60 -25.53 -0.46
CA LYS A 620 10.06 -26.21 -1.65
C LYS A 620 10.69 -27.56 -1.90
N GLU A 621 11.99 -27.69 -1.67
CA GLU A 621 12.72 -28.93 -1.86
C GLU A 621 12.18 -30.00 -0.92
N ASN A 622 11.96 -29.62 0.34
CA ASN A 622 11.39 -30.52 1.35
C ASN A 622 9.95 -30.92 1.01
N VAL A 623 9.13 -30.00 0.49
CA VAL A 623 7.78 -30.34 0.00
C VAL A 623 7.84 -31.31 -1.18
N ILE A 624 8.72 -31.07 -2.16
CA ILE A 624 8.85 -31.92 -3.36
C ILE A 624 9.20 -33.36 -2.98
N ILE A 625 10.11 -33.56 -2.03
CA ILE A 625 10.56 -34.89 -1.62
C ILE A 625 9.68 -35.53 -0.52
N GLY A 626 8.66 -34.82 -0.03
CA GLY A 626 7.78 -35.30 1.05
C GLY A 626 8.42 -35.28 2.45
N ARG A 627 9.40 -34.41 2.70
CA ARG A 627 9.97 -34.17 4.03
C ARG A 627 9.29 -32.99 4.73
N LEU A 628 9.48 -32.92 6.04
CA LEU A 628 9.01 -31.81 6.85
C LEU A 628 9.80 -30.54 6.50
N ILE A 629 9.10 -29.42 6.33
CA ILE A 629 9.70 -28.13 6.02
C ILE A 629 10.60 -27.61 7.17
N PRO A 630 11.67 -26.87 6.87
CA PRO A 630 12.64 -26.37 7.86
C PRO A 630 12.15 -25.09 8.57
N THR A 631 11.05 -25.19 9.31
CA THR A 631 10.49 -24.10 10.15
C THR A 631 10.67 -24.37 11.64
N GLY A 632 10.48 -23.34 12.47
CA GLY A 632 10.67 -23.41 13.92
C GLY A 632 12.11 -23.82 14.30
N GLU A 633 12.27 -24.78 15.21
CA GLU A 633 13.59 -25.25 15.64
C GLU A 633 14.43 -25.87 14.51
N ARG A 634 13.78 -26.43 13.48
CA ARG A 634 14.45 -27.05 12.32
C ARG A 634 15.05 -26.04 11.35
N ALA A 635 14.70 -24.77 11.49
CA ALA A 635 15.28 -23.70 10.68
C ALA A 635 16.72 -23.37 11.08
N LYS A 636 17.21 -23.82 12.24
CA LYS A 636 18.60 -23.59 12.65
C LYS A 636 19.55 -24.30 11.69
N VAL A 637 20.34 -23.51 10.96
CA VAL A 637 21.46 -24.03 10.19
C VAL A 637 22.56 -24.29 11.21
N TYR A 638 22.72 -25.55 11.64
CA TYR A 638 23.88 -25.92 12.44
C TYR A 638 25.13 -25.71 11.56
N PRO A 639 26.10 -24.86 11.95
CA PRO A 639 27.41 -24.98 11.35
C PRO A 639 27.89 -26.40 11.64
N LYS A 640 28.28 -27.15 10.59
CA LYS A 640 28.94 -28.45 10.76
C LYS A 640 30.05 -28.29 11.78
N LYS A 641 29.83 -28.74 13.02
CA LYS A 641 30.95 -29.09 13.89
C LYS A 641 31.63 -30.25 13.19
N LYS A 642 32.89 -30.03 12.80
CA LYS A 642 33.86 -31.10 12.60
C LYS A 642 33.79 -32.00 13.83
N GLU A 643 33.28 -33.22 13.68
CA GLU A 643 33.60 -34.41 14.48
C GLU A 643 32.71 -35.57 14.03
N GLU A 644 33.04 -36.15 12.88
CA GLU A 644 32.98 -37.61 12.72
C GLU A 644 34.41 -38.03 12.40
N LYS A 645 35.20 -38.24 13.47
CA LYS A 645 36.26 -39.23 13.45
C LYS A 645 35.62 -40.50 14.01
N GLU A 646 35.26 -41.42 13.12
CA GLU A 646 35.40 -42.86 13.36
C GLU A 646 35.95 -43.50 12.08
#